data_AF-A0A371XVF7-F1
#
_entry.id   AF-A0A371XVF7-F1
#
_cell.length_a   1.000
_cell.length_b   1.000
_cell.length_c   1.000
_cell.angle_alpha   90.00
_cell.angle_beta   90.00
_cell.angle_gamma   90.00
#
_symmetry.space_group_name_H-M   'P 1'
#
loop_
_entity.id
_entity.type
_entity.pdbx_description
1 polymer ?
#
loop_
_entity_poly.entity_id
_entity_poly.type
_entity_poly.pdbx_seq_one_letter_code
_entity_poly.pdbx_strand_id
1 'polypeptide(L)'
;MSTERTDRPVAARAGVVDLTVVVPAYNEERRLGPTLDAVTAYLNDGDGGNRWGDWEIVVVDDGSTDRTREIAERAAAAAPEGPGRTPRIRLVASPRNRGKGHALRQGVLASRGRLVLVTDADLAAPIEELEALDKALGEGHAAAIGSRARPGATIARHQHRLRELLGRTGNFLIRATSVPGIRDTQCGFKLFDGDRARAAFAAARLDGWGIDVEILMYFRRSGWPVAEVPVRWSHQAGSKVRPFDYVRVLAELVTLRARAVPKGHLLVAALFLVLSVALYSGRWAAPAHRYLPDSLQDQNQWEWFFAVTADSVRHLHNPLFTTLQGFPDGVNLMANTAMLGLSVPLAPVTWFFGPAVALNVAMTGGLAATAFAWYRLILKRLVRTRWAAATGALLAAFAPPMVSHAHAHPNFVVLFMIPLIIERALRLCEGKRVVRDGVVLGLFATYQIFLGEEPLLLAVMGMVLFALAYAVVRRDVAKAVWRPLLRGLGVAAAVALPLVAFPLYWQFLGPQSYKSVLHGDNAGNSPLALLSFAERSLAGSRERAAALALNPTEQNAFYGWPLVALAFAIVVRLWRSAAVKALAFTAVAAALLSLGPKFRIPLTGVVLPGPWALLAHRPLFESVIESRVAMVCAPALGMLLALALDRLAGARVPYRLVGIAAVAAALVPIVPAPLRAVDRADVPAFVADGTWKRYVGPGESLVPVPLPDPGNAEALHWQTEAGLGFRLPGGYFNGPYGPDHVGIYGASPRWTSNLLRDIRYSGRAPEITEAWRAQARRDFAYWHAGVLVLAPQQNDGVLRATVDQLVGKAGTWTGGVWIWDLSNVQRGS
;
A
#
# COMPACT_ATOMS: atom_id res chain seq x y z
N MET A 1 23.45 14.08 33.75
CA MET A 1 23.02 15.39 34.27
C MET A 1 21.53 15.35 34.45
N SER A 2 21.10 15.28 35.70
CA SER A 2 19.73 15.32 36.17
C SER A 2 19.14 16.70 35.89
N THR A 3 18.21 16.80 34.96
CA THR A 3 17.40 18.01 34.78
C THR A 3 16.30 17.99 35.82
N GLU A 4 16.51 18.74 36.90
CA GLU A 4 15.46 19.14 37.85
C GLU A 4 14.26 19.69 37.09
N ARG A 5 13.12 19.01 37.27
CA ARG A 5 11.80 19.53 36.94
C ARG A 5 11.54 20.71 37.88
N THR A 6 11.59 21.91 37.35
CA THR A 6 11.11 23.11 38.03
C THR A 6 9.58 23.08 38.01
N ASP A 7 8.99 22.42 38.99
CA ASP A 7 7.60 22.68 39.40
C ASP A 7 7.56 24.09 40.00
N ARG A 8 7.36 25.10 39.14
CA ARG A 8 6.90 26.42 39.61
C ARG A 8 5.38 26.31 39.82
N PRO A 9 4.85 26.51 41.03
CA PRO A 9 3.42 26.64 41.22
C PRO A 9 2.97 27.89 40.45
N VAL A 10 2.08 27.70 39.48
CA VAL A 10 1.36 28.81 38.85
C VAL A 10 0.60 29.50 39.97
N ALA A 11 0.92 30.77 40.21
CA ALA A 11 0.32 31.57 41.28
C ALA A 11 -1.21 31.47 41.22
N ALA A 12 -1.80 31.04 42.33
CA ALA A 12 -3.24 31.01 42.54
C ALA A 12 -3.80 32.43 42.28
N ARG A 13 -4.62 32.59 41.24
CA ARG A 13 -5.39 33.80 41.04
C ARG A 13 -6.53 33.81 42.06
N ALA A 14 -6.49 34.76 42.98
CA ALA A 14 -7.56 35.05 43.92
C ALA A 14 -8.85 35.48 43.19
N GLY A 15 -10.00 34.90 43.60
CA GLY A 15 -11.35 35.15 43.08
C GLY A 15 -12.08 33.90 42.58
N VAL A 16 -11.99 32.81 43.36
CA VAL A 16 -11.98 31.42 42.86
C VAL A 16 -13.39 30.89 42.55
N VAL A 17 -13.75 30.83 41.26
CA VAL A 17 -14.81 29.90 40.80
C VAL A 17 -14.22 28.49 40.89
N ASP A 18 -14.84 27.61 41.66
CA ASP A 18 -14.47 26.20 41.79
C ASP A 18 -14.92 25.38 40.58
N LEU A 19 -16.13 25.64 40.06
CA LEU A 19 -16.71 24.88 38.94
C LEU A 19 -17.29 25.80 37.87
N THR A 20 -16.83 25.64 36.62
CA THR A 20 -17.53 26.18 35.45
C THR A 20 -18.28 25.06 34.72
N VAL A 21 -19.57 25.23 34.46
CA VAL A 21 -20.35 24.36 33.56
C VAL A 21 -20.49 25.04 32.20
N VAL A 22 -19.92 24.43 31.16
CA VAL A 22 -19.99 24.89 29.77
C VAL A 22 -21.10 24.14 29.04
N VAL A 23 -22.07 24.87 28.51
CA VAL A 23 -23.22 24.32 27.78
C VAL A 23 -23.22 24.88 26.34
N PRO A 24 -22.77 24.12 25.33
CA PRO A 24 -22.88 24.53 23.94
C PRO A 24 -24.33 24.41 23.47
N ALA A 25 -24.84 25.45 22.81
CA ALA A 25 -26.21 25.52 22.33
C ALA A 25 -26.26 25.96 20.85
N TYR A 26 -27.03 25.24 20.05
CA TYR A 26 -27.38 25.62 18.68
C TYR A 26 -28.77 25.11 18.32
N ASN A 27 -29.72 26.04 18.20
CA ASN A 27 -31.14 25.75 17.98
C ASN A 27 -31.72 24.77 19.02
N GLU A 28 -31.59 25.17 20.29
CA GLU A 28 -31.91 24.44 21.51
C GLU A 28 -33.06 25.09 22.31
N GLU A 29 -33.93 25.89 21.67
CA GLU A 29 -34.94 26.71 22.36
C GLU A 29 -35.87 25.92 23.31
N ARG A 30 -36.06 24.62 23.06
CA ARG A 30 -36.93 23.75 23.88
C ARG A 30 -36.20 23.08 25.04
N ARG A 31 -34.87 22.97 24.97
CA ARG A 31 -34.07 22.16 25.90
C ARG A 31 -33.22 23.01 26.83
N LEU A 32 -32.72 24.14 26.34
CA LEU A 32 -31.79 24.99 27.10
C LEU A 32 -32.38 25.48 28.43
N GLY A 33 -33.62 26.00 28.44
CA GLY A 33 -34.27 26.49 29.66
C GLY A 33 -34.32 25.42 30.77
N PRO A 34 -35.01 24.28 30.52
CA PRO A 34 -35.04 23.17 31.48
C PRO A 34 -33.66 22.66 31.91
N THR A 35 -32.67 22.66 31.01
CA THR A 35 -31.30 22.30 31.34
C THR A 35 -30.66 23.27 32.32
N LEU A 36 -30.82 24.58 32.12
CA LEU A 36 -30.27 25.59 33.02
C LEU A 36 -30.95 25.52 34.39
N ASP A 37 -32.25 25.30 34.44
CA ASP A 37 -33.00 25.14 35.69
C ASP A 37 -32.52 23.92 36.48
N ALA A 38 -32.39 22.76 35.82
CA ALA A 38 -31.92 21.52 36.45
C ALA A 38 -30.47 21.62 36.96
N VAL A 39 -29.57 22.21 36.16
CA VAL A 39 -28.18 22.41 36.58
C VAL A 39 -28.10 23.40 37.75
N THR A 40 -28.84 24.50 37.68
CA THR A 40 -28.84 25.52 38.75
C THR A 40 -29.43 24.96 40.04
N ALA A 41 -30.53 24.20 39.96
CA ALA A 41 -31.12 23.53 41.11
C ALA A 41 -30.11 22.57 41.76
N TYR A 42 -29.47 21.70 40.98
CA TYR A 42 -28.49 20.74 41.50
C TYR A 42 -27.25 21.41 42.12
N LEU A 43 -26.75 22.50 41.52
CA LEU A 43 -25.59 23.22 42.06
C LEU A 43 -25.93 24.03 43.33
N ASN A 44 -27.21 24.32 43.56
CA ASN A 44 -27.71 24.98 44.78
C ASN A 44 -28.18 23.99 45.86
N ASP A 45 -28.49 22.75 45.48
CA ASP A 45 -29.01 21.72 46.37
C ASP A 45 -27.88 21.13 47.25
N GLY A 46 -28.05 21.23 48.56
CA GLY A 46 -27.05 20.77 49.53
C GLY A 46 -27.44 21.10 50.97
N ASP A 47 -27.86 20.07 51.72
CA ASP A 47 -28.05 20.13 53.16
C ASP A 47 -26.73 20.54 53.85
N GLY A 48 -26.60 21.82 54.20
CA GLY A 48 -25.56 22.32 55.10
C GLY A 48 -24.40 23.14 54.50
N GLY A 49 -24.41 23.45 53.20
CA GLY A 49 -23.47 24.43 52.60
C GLY A 49 -22.63 23.92 51.42
N ASN A 50 -22.91 24.48 50.24
CA ASN A 50 -22.06 24.65 49.06
C ASN A 50 -21.07 23.51 48.67
N ARG A 51 -21.57 22.30 48.38
CA ARG A 51 -20.77 21.13 47.93
C ARG A 51 -19.83 21.44 46.75
N TRP A 52 -20.27 22.31 45.84
CA TRP A 52 -19.55 22.64 44.60
C TRP A 52 -18.77 23.94 44.69
N GLY A 53 -18.71 24.57 45.86
CA GLY A 53 -18.06 25.86 46.05
C GLY A 53 -18.67 26.94 45.15
N ASP A 54 -17.88 27.91 44.73
CA ASP A 54 -18.38 28.92 43.82
C ASP A 54 -18.47 28.39 42.39
N TRP A 55 -19.62 28.55 41.76
CA TRP A 55 -19.88 27.99 40.43
C TRP A 55 -20.34 29.07 39.43
N GLU A 56 -20.04 28.83 38.15
CA GLU A 56 -20.58 29.61 37.03
C GLU A 56 -21.07 28.67 35.90
N ILE A 57 -22.03 29.13 35.11
CA ILE A 57 -22.48 28.48 33.88
C ILE A 57 -22.14 29.37 32.70
N VAL A 58 -21.44 28.83 31.71
CA VAL A 58 -21.12 29.49 30.44
C VAL A 58 -21.94 28.82 29.34
N VAL A 59 -23.01 29.49 28.93
CA VAL A 59 -23.81 29.09 27.76
C VAL A 59 -23.12 29.62 26.51
N VAL A 60 -22.86 28.74 25.54
CA VAL A 60 -22.25 29.13 24.28
C VAL A 60 -23.24 28.98 23.14
N ASP A 61 -23.79 30.10 22.68
CA ASP A 61 -24.66 30.13 21.51
C ASP A 61 -23.81 30.15 20.23
N ASP A 62 -23.81 29.05 19.47
CA ASP A 62 -23.08 28.93 18.20
C ASP A 62 -23.90 29.53 17.03
N GLY A 63 -24.41 30.76 17.20
CA GLY A 63 -25.17 31.48 16.19
C GLY A 63 -26.52 30.85 15.86
N SER A 64 -27.34 30.55 16.89
CA SER A 64 -28.69 30.01 16.72
C SER A 64 -29.60 30.95 15.94
N THR A 65 -30.58 30.38 15.24
CA THR A 65 -31.60 31.09 14.45
C THR A 65 -32.98 31.06 15.11
N ASP A 66 -33.12 30.37 16.24
CA ASP A 66 -34.33 30.30 17.06
C ASP A 66 -34.17 31.14 18.35
N ARG A 67 -35.07 30.96 19.33
CA ARG A 67 -35.06 31.71 20.60
C ARG A 67 -34.00 31.26 21.62
N THR A 68 -33.05 30.40 21.24
CA THR A 68 -31.99 29.90 22.14
C THR A 68 -31.20 31.04 22.80
N ARG A 69 -30.80 32.06 22.02
CA ARG A 69 -30.05 33.21 22.54
C ARG A 69 -30.85 33.99 23.58
N GLU A 70 -32.10 34.30 23.26
CA GLU A 70 -33.00 35.03 24.14
C GLU A 70 -33.21 34.29 25.47
N ILE A 71 -33.37 32.95 25.43
CA ILE A 71 -33.50 32.12 26.64
C ILE A 71 -32.25 32.20 27.50
N ALA A 72 -31.06 32.13 26.90
CA ALA A 72 -29.80 32.26 27.62
C ALA A 72 -29.61 33.64 28.27
N GLU A 73 -29.99 34.72 27.57
CA GLU A 73 -29.93 36.10 28.08
C GLU A 73 -30.89 36.29 29.27
N ARG A 74 -32.12 35.78 29.16
CA ARG A 74 -33.09 35.83 30.27
C ARG A 74 -32.58 35.06 31.49
N ALA A 75 -32.01 33.86 31.29
CA ALA A 75 -31.44 33.08 32.37
C ALA A 75 -30.24 33.79 33.02
N ALA A 76 -29.40 34.46 32.23
CA ALA A 76 -28.30 35.28 32.73
C ALA A 76 -28.77 36.49 33.55
N ALA A 77 -29.85 37.15 33.13
CA ALA A 77 -30.42 38.29 33.84
C ALA A 77 -31.16 37.89 35.12
N ALA A 78 -31.78 36.70 35.16
CA ALA A 78 -32.52 36.19 36.31
C ALA A 78 -31.61 35.54 37.38
N ALA A 79 -30.38 35.18 37.03
CA ALA A 79 -29.46 34.51 37.95
C ALA A 79 -28.93 35.49 39.03
N PRO A 80 -28.93 35.10 40.31
CA PRO A 80 -28.35 35.92 41.37
C PRO A 80 -26.86 36.16 41.16
N GLU A 81 -26.36 37.31 41.61
CA GLU A 81 -24.93 37.64 41.55
C GLU A 81 -24.10 36.62 42.34
N GLY A 82 -22.98 36.19 41.76
CA GLY A 82 -21.96 35.40 42.42
C GLY A 82 -20.98 36.27 43.22
N PRO A 83 -19.96 35.65 43.84
CA PRO A 83 -18.94 36.36 44.60
C PRO A 83 -18.30 37.48 43.76
N GLY A 84 -18.13 38.65 44.37
CA GLY A 84 -17.56 39.82 43.68
C GLY A 84 -18.45 40.43 42.59
N ARG A 85 -19.78 40.27 42.69
CA ARG A 85 -20.78 40.79 41.72
C ARG A 85 -20.62 40.23 40.31
N THR A 86 -20.15 38.98 40.22
CA THR A 86 -19.96 38.31 38.93
C THR A 86 -21.23 37.56 38.52
N PRO A 87 -21.66 37.61 37.24
CA PRO A 87 -22.84 36.86 36.82
C PRO A 87 -22.61 35.34 36.93
N ARG A 88 -23.50 34.63 37.62
CA ARG A 88 -23.44 33.15 37.73
C ARG A 88 -23.74 32.45 36.42
N ILE A 89 -24.51 33.07 35.52
CA ILE A 89 -24.77 32.56 34.17
C ILE A 89 -24.29 33.60 33.16
N ARG A 90 -23.49 33.15 32.19
CA ARG A 90 -22.87 33.99 31.17
C ARG A 90 -23.14 33.43 29.79
N LEU A 91 -23.44 34.32 28.85
CA LEU A 91 -23.59 33.97 27.43
C LEU A 91 -22.33 34.32 26.65
N VAL A 92 -21.83 33.37 25.87
CA VAL A 92 -20.82 33.56 24.83
C VAL A 92 -21.49 33.32 23.48
N ALA A 93 -21.74 34.38 22.73
CA ALA A 93 -22.46 34.32 21.48
C ALA A 93 -21.53 34.40 20.27
N SER A 94 -21.72 33.50 19.31
CA SER A 94 -21.06 33.55 18.00
C SER A 94 -21.97 34.18 16.94
N PRO A 95 -21.42 34.90 15.95
CA PRO A 95 -22.23 35.54 14.90
C PRO A 95 -22.84 34.54 13.91
N ARG A 96 -22.24 33.34 13.77
CA ARG A 96 -22.70 32.27 12.88
C ARG A 96 -22.26 30.91 13.41
N ASN A 97 -22.99 29.85 13.06
CA ASN A 97 -22.61 28.48 13.39
C ASN A 97 -21.28 28.09 12.75
N ARG A 98 -20.37 27.59 13.59
CA ARG A 98 -19.07 27.04 13.16
C ARG A 98 -18.86 25.59 13.59
N GLY A 99 -19.76 25.04 14.39
CA GLY A 99 -19.78 23.66 14.83
C GLY A 99 -19.51 23.51 16.33
N LYS A 100 -19.89 22.34 16.87
CA LYS A 100 -19.78 22.01 18.31
C LYS A 100 -18.38 22.27 18.87
N GLY A 101 -17.33 21.95 18.11
CA GLY A 101 -15.96 22.17 18.57
C GLY A 101 -15.57 23.64 18.69
N HIS A 102 -16.09 24.49 17.82
CA HIS A 102 -15.92 25.93 17.98
C HIS A 102 -16.60 26.43 19.27
N ALA A 103 -17.85 26.03 19.48
CA ALA A 103 -18.63 26.40 20.67
C ALA A 103 -17.95 25.94 21.97
N LEU A 104 -17.55 24.67 22.04
CA LEU A 104 -16.83 24.13 23.20
C LEU A 104 -15.50 24.86 23.44
N ARG A 105 -14.75 25.17 22.38
CA ARG A 105 -13.50 25.92 22.51
C ARG A 105 -13.75 27.31 23.11
N GLN A 106 -14.73 28.05 22.61
CA GLN A 106 -15.06 29.38 23.13
C GLN A 106 -15.50 29.31 24.60
N GLY A 107 -16.37 28.37 24.95
CA GLY A 107 -16.87 28.20 26.32
C GLY A 107 -15.78 27.83 27.32
N VAL A 108 -14.94 26.84 26.98
CA VAL A 108 -13.84 26.42 27.85
C VAL A 108 -12.78 27.52 27.99
N LEU A 109 -12.46 28.26 26.92
CA LEU A 109 -11.51 29.39 27.03
C LEU A 109 -12.07 30.57 27.84
N ALA A 110 -13.40 30.74 27.89
CA ALA A 110 -14.07 31.75 28.70
C ALA A 110 -14.30 31.34 30.16
N SER A 111 -14.05 30.07 30.50
CA SER A 111 -14.22 29.49 31.84
C SER A 111 -13.20 30.02 32.84
N ARG A 112 -13.65 30.20 34.08
CA ARG A 112 -12.81 30.67 35.21
C ARG A 112 -12.60 29.60 36.28
N GLY A 113 -13.37 28.52 36.20
CA GLY A 113 -13.39 27.42 37.14
C GLY A 113 -12.03 26.72 37.30
N ARG A 114 -11.74 26.30 38.53
CA ARG A 114 -10.71 25.29 38.84
C ARG A 114 -11.05 23.97 38.16
N LEU A 115 -12.33 23.61 38.15
CA LEU A 115 -12.89 22.49 37.40
C LEU A 115 -13.78 23.02 36.26
N VAL A 116 -13.75 22.33 35.12
CA VAL A 116 -14.59 22.68 33.96
C VAL A 116 -15.38 21.44 33.55
N LEU A 117 -16.69 21.49 33.77
CA LEU A 117 -17.65 20.52 33.25
C LEU A 117 -18.10 20.97 31.86
N VAL A 118 -18.03 20.08 30.89
CA VAL A 118 -18.72 20.22 29.60
C VAL A 118 -19.93 19.29 29.64
N THR A 119 -21.11 19.80 29.28
CA THR A 119 -22.35 19.02 29.17
C THR A 119 -23.16 19.46 27.96
N ASP A 120 -23.91 18.54 27.34
CA ASP A 120 -24.79 18.85 26.21
C ASP A 120 -26.07 19.54 26.70
N ALA A 121 -26.65 20.43 25.88
CA ALA A 121 -27.87 21.19 26.20
C ALA A 121 -29.15 20.33 26.31
N ASP A 122 -29.06 19.00 26.19
CA ASP A 122 -30.18 18.07 26.32
C ASP A 122 -30.17 17.27 27.63
N LEU A 123 -29.13 17.42 28.46
CA LEU A 123 -28.87 16.63 29.67
C LEU A 123 -29.11 15.13 29.44
N ALA A 124 -28.65 14.60 28.31
CA ALA A 124 -28.75 13.17 28.03
C ALA A 124 -28.02 12.32 29.09
N ALA A 125 -26.97 12.88 29.71
CA ALA A 125 -26.47 12.45 31.02
C ALA A 125 -27.01 13.41 32.09
N PRO A 126 -27.67 12.91 33.14
CA PRO A 126 -28.16 13.72 34.26
C PRO A 126 -27.00 14.44 34.98
N ILE A 127 -27.25 15.62 35.54
CA ILE A 127 -26.21 16.45 36.19
C ILE A 127 -25.64 15.79 37.46
N GLU A 128 -26.41 14.92 38.11
CA GLU A 128 -26.02 14.17 39.30
C GLU A 128 -24.83 13.23 39.04
N GLU A 129 -24.58 12.88 37.78
CA GLU A 129 -23.40 12.09 37.39
C GLU A 129 -22.09 12.85 37.59
N LEU A 130 -22.14 14.17 37.82
CA LEU A 130 -20.98 15.01 38.12
C LEU A 130 -20.18 14.48 39.32
N GLU A 131 -20.85 13.92 40.33
CA GLU A 131 -20.20 13.37 41.53
C GLU A 131 -19.22 12.25 41.20
N ALA A 132 -19.60 11.38 40.27
CA ALA A 132 -18.79 10.25 39.86
C ALA A 132 -17.57 10.71 39.05
N LEU A 133 -17.73 11.78 38.26
CA LEU A 133 -16.63 12.40 37.52
C LEU A 133 -15.66 13.14 38.45
N ASP A 134 -16.17 13.90 39.43
CA ASP A 134 -15.36 14.63 40.41
C ASP A 134 -14.53 13.68 41.29
N LYS A 135 -15.13 12.58 41.75
CA LYS A 135 -14.41 11.53 42.47
C LYS A 135 -13.19 11.03 41.68
N ALA A 136 -13.36 10.80 40.38
CA ALA A 136 -12.26 10.33 39.54
C ALA A 136 -11.13 11.37 39.39
N LEU A 137 -11.45 12.67 39.36
CA LEU A 137 -10.44 13.74 39.42
C LEU A 137 -9.73 13.76 40.79
N GLY A 138 -10.46 13.57 41.88
CA GLY A 138 -9.91 13.43 43.23
C GLY A 138 -8.92 12.27 43.38
N GLU A 139 -9.11 11.19 42.60
CA GLU A 139 -8.18 10.05 42.52
C GLU A 139 -6.90 10.34 41.69
N GLY A 140 -6.67 11.61 41.30
CA GLY A 140 -5.46 12.05 40.60
C GLY A 140 -5.58 12.09 39.07
N HIS A 141 -6.78 11.91 38.51
CA HIS A 141 -6.99 12.07 37.08
C HIS A 141 -7.08 13.54 36.68
N ALA A 142 -6.60 13.86 35.47
CA ALA A 142 -6.69 15.20 34.90
C ALA A 142 -8.04 15.49 34.24
N ALA A 143 -8.77 14.44 33.88
CA ALA A 143 -10.08 14.50 33.25
C ALA A 143 -10.86 13.22 33.54
N ALA A 144 -12.18 13.33 33.59
CA ALA A 144 -13.11 12.22 33.70
C ALA A 144 -14.20 12.34 32.62
N ILE A 145 -14.43 11.24 31.90
CA ILE A 145 -15.40 11.18 30.81
C ILE A 145 -16.53 10.24 31.22
N GLY A 146 -17.78 10.71 31.15
CA GLY A 146 -18.93 9.84 31.26
C GLY A 146 -18.98 8.84 30.10
N SER A 147 -19.29 7.58 30.37
CA SER A 147 -19.25 6.52 29.37
C SER A 147 -20.49 5.65 29.39
N ARG A 148 -21.12 5.53 28.21
CA ARG A 148 -22.23 4.60 27.94
C ARG A 148 -21.74 3.18 27.66
N ALA A 149 -20.42 2.99 27.46
CA ALA A 149 -19.81 1.76 26.97
C ALA A 149 -19.00 1.01 28.06
N ARG A 150 -19.10 1.45 29.31
CA ARG A 150 -18.52 0.80 30.49
C ARG A 150 -19.53 -0.11 31.18
N PRO A 151 -19.12 -1.28 31.71
CA PRO A 151 -19.98 -2.10 32.56
C PRO A 151 -20.45 -1.26 33.76
N GLY A 152 -21.75 -1.27 34.04
CA GLY A 152 -22.39 -0.44 35.08
C GLY A 152 -23.13 0.80 34.56
N ALA A 153 -22.95 1.19 33.29
CA ALA A 153 -23.77 2.23 32.67
C ALA A 153 -25.19 1.73 32.37
N THR A 154 -26.22 2.53 32.65
CA THR A 154 -27.62 2.21 32.33
C THR A 154 -28.15 3.14 31.24
N ILE A 155 -28.78 2.56 30.22
CA ILE A 155 -29.38 3.30 29.09
C ILE A 155 -30.90 3.23 29.24
N ALA A 156 -31.54 4.34 29.62
CA ALA A 156 -32.97 4.36 29.93
C ALA A 156 -33.87 4.30 28.68
N ARG A 157 -33.43 4.91 27.57
CA ARG A 157 -34.10 4.85 26.26
C ARG A 157 -33.08 4.59 25.14
N HIS A 158 -33.30 3.52 24.37
CA HIS A 158 -32.41 3.11 23.27
C HIS A 158 -32.77 3.81 21.94
N GLN A 159 -31.76 4.01 21.08
CA GLN A 159 -31.96 4.44 19.68
C GLN A 159 -32.32 3.25 18.77
N HIS A 160 -32.73 3.53 17.53
CA HIS A 160 -32.94 2.51 16.49
C HIS A 160 -31.65 1.70 16.25
N ARG A 161 -31.75 0.36 16.23
CA ARG A 161 -30.61 -0.60 16.23
C ARG A 161 -29.56 -0.35 15.14
N LEU A 162 -29.99 0.05 13.94
CA LEU A 162 -29.08 0.34 12.81
C LEU A 162 -28.16 1.54 13.10
N ARG A 163 -28.67 2.58 13.77
CA ARG A 163 -27.92 3.79 14.12
C ARG A 163 -26.92 3.51 15.25
N GLU A 164 -27.32 2.66 16.19
CA GLU A 164 -26.44 2.20 17.27
C GLU A 164 -25.27 1.35 16.73
N LEU A 165 -25.52 0.47 15.74
CA LEU A 165 -24.48 -0.29 15.06
C LEU A 165 -23.50 0.61 14.31
N LEU A 166 -24.00 1.57 13.51
CA LEU A 166 -23.16 2.53 12.79
C LEU A 166 -22.30 3.38 13.74
N GLY A 167 -22.88 3.84 14.85
CA GLY A 167 -22.16 4.59 15.88
C GLY A 167 -21.09 3.76 16.59
N ARG A 168 -21.37 2.49 16.89
CA ARG A 168 -20.38 1.54 17.47
C ARG A 168 -19.22 1.29 16.51
N THR A 169 -19.50 1.08 15.23
CA THR A 169 -18.49 0.86 14.18
C THR A 169 -17.63 2.11 13.94
N GLY A 170 -18.25 3.28 13.83
CA GLY A 170 -17.53 4.56 13.70
C GLY A 170 -16.63 4.84 14.91
N ASN A 171 -17.15 4.66 16.12
CA ASN A 171 -16.38 4.83 17.35
C ASN A 171 -15.24 3.81 17.46
N PHE A 172 -15.44 2.55 17.04
CA PHE A 172 -14.38 1.55 16.98
C PHE A 172 -13.21 1.99 16.08
N LEU A 173 -13.49 2.48 14.87
CA LEU A 173 -12.46 2.96 13.94
C LEU A 173 -11.70 4.17 14.51
N ILE A 174 -12.40 5.10 15.16
CA ILE A 174 -11.81 6.27 15.83
C ILE A 174 -10.91 5.84 17.00
N ARG A 175 -11.36 4.91 17.85
CA ARG A 175 -10.59 4.36 18.99
C ARG A 175 -9.33 3.63 18.53
N ALA A 176 -9.48 2.75 17.54
CA ALA A 176 -8.40 1.92 17.04
C ALA A 176 -7.25 2.77 16.45
N THR A 177 -7.60 3.93 15.90
CA THR A 177 -6.64 4.84 15.31
C THR A 177 -6.10 5.84 16.33
N SER A 178 -6.94 6.54 17.11
CA SER A 178 -6.59 7.83 17.71
C SER A 178 -6.46 7.87 19.24
N VAL A 179 -7.30 7.15 19.99
CA VAL A 179 -7.26 7.17 21.48
C VAL A 179 -7.54 5.77 22.08
N PRO A 180 -6.63 4.79 21.92
CA PRO A 180 -6.87 3.43 22.36
C PRO A 180 -6.96 3.33 23.90
N GLY A 181 -8.11 2.92 24.44
CA GLY A 181 -8.32 2.71 25.89
C GLY A 181 -9.51 3.48 26.47
N ILE A 182 -10.01 4.52 25.78
CA ILE A 182 -11.25 5.23 26.13
C ILE A 182 -12.35 4.68 25.22
N ARG A 183 -13.43 4.16 25.79
CA ARG A 183 -14.53 3.60 25.00
C ARG A 183 -15.42 4.76 24.51
N ASP A 184 -15.92 5.61 25.36
CA ASP A 184 -16.87 6.64 24.95
C ASP A 184 -16.24 8.01 24.71
N THR A 185 -15.44 8.11 23.64
CA THR A 185 -14.72 9.36 23.31
C THR A 185 -15.66 10.54 23.05
N GLN A 186 -16.86 10.30 22.53
CA GLN A 186 -17.80 11.33 22.06
C GLN A 186 -18.96 11.59 23.02
N CYS A 187 -18.88 11.12 24.28
CA CYS A 187 -19.86 11.50 25.29
C CYS A 187 -19.75 13.01 25.58
N GLY A 188 -20.86 13.73 25.58
CA GLY A 188 -20.90 15.17 25.83
C GLY A 188 -20.65 15.57 27.29
N PHE A 189 -20.66 14.61 28.23
CA PHE A 189 -20.52 14.86 29.66
C PHE A 189 -19.08 14.54 30.14
N LYS A 190 -18.29 15.59 30.38
CA LYS A 190 -16.85 15.48 30.67
C LYS A 190 -16.39 16.55 31.67
N LEU A 191 -15.69 16.13 32.71
CA LEU A 191 -15.11 17.02 33.71
C LEU A 191 -13.59 17.07 33.53
N PHE A 192 -13.02 18.26 33.62
CA PHE A 192 -11.59 18.50 33.44
C PHE A 192 -11.03 19.37 34.57
N ASP A 193 -9.74 19.18 34.85
CA ASP A 193 -8.92 20.24 35.45
C ASP A 193 -8.93 21.47 34.52
N GLY A 194 -9.25 22.64 35.07
CA GLY A 194 -9.55 23.83 34.30
C GLY A 194 -8.37 24.38 33.50
N ASP A 195 -7.17 24.39 34.08
CA ASP A 195 -5.97 24.88 33.38
C ASP A 195 -5.57 23.93 32.24
N ARG A 196 -5.64 22.62 32.50
CA ARG A 196 -5.39 21.60 31.47
C ARG A 196 -6.44 21.62 30.37
N ALA A 197 -7.71 21.86 30.72
CA ALA A 197 -8.79 22.03 29.76
C ALA A 197 -8.50 23.24 28.85
N ARG A 198 -8.26 24.42 29.43
CA ARG A 198 -7.96 25.64 28.66
C ARG A 198 -6.74 25.45 27.76
N ALA A 199 -5.68 24.81 28.24
CA ALA A 199 -4.51 24.49 27.43
C ALA A 199 -4.85 23.56 26.24
N ALA A 200 -5.64 22.51 26.47
CA ALA A 200 -6.01 21.56 25.42
C ALA A 200 -6.94 22.19 24.36
N PHE A 201 -7.97 22.94 24.81
CA PHE A 201 -8.91 23.61 23.91
C PHE A 201 -8.27 24.78 23.15
N ALA A 202 -7.30 25.49 23.74
CA ALA A 202 -6.49 26.49 23.03
C ALA A 202 -5.66 25.88 21.89
N ALA A 203 -5.15 24.66 22.08
CA ALA A 203 -4.34 23.96 21.09
C ALA A 203 -5.18 23.23 20.01
N ALA A 204 -6.48 23.06 20.25
CA ALA A 204 -7.39 22.35 19.35
C ALA A 204 -7.58 23.10 18.02
N ARG A 205 -7.69 22.34 16.92
CA ARG A 205 -7.83 22.86 15.55
C ARG A 205 -9.14 22.46 14.89
N LEU A 206 -9.85 21.47 15.43
CA LEU A 206 -11.11 20.98 14.88
C LEU A 206 -12.29 21.78 15.46
N ASP A 207 -13.10 22.37 14.57
CA ASP A 207 -14.31 23.12 14.95
C ASP A 207 -15.57 22.22 14.93
N GLY A 208 -15.47 21.00 14.38
CA GLY A 208 -16.58 20.04 14.24
C GLY A 208 -16.68 18.99 15.35
N TRP A 209 -17.35 17.87 15.04
CA TRP A 209 -17.58 16.75 15.98
C TRP A 209 -16.30 16.00 16.38
N GLY A 210 -15.20 16.16 15.65
CA GLY A 210 -13.91 15.53 15.97
C GLY A 210 -13.18 16.14 17.17
N ILE A 211 -13.64 17.27 17.72
CA ILE A 211 -12.96 17.97 18.82
C ILE A 211 -12.77 17.09 20.06
N ASP A 212 -13.79 16.29 20.39
CA ASP A 212 -13.74 15.43 21.57
C ASP A 212 -12.57 14.44 21.49
N VAL A 213 -12.30 13.93 20.29
CA VAL A 213 -11.16 13.04 20.04
C VAL A 213 -9.84 13.81 20.10
N GLU A 214 -9.79 15.02 19.53
CA GLU A 214 -8.59 15.86 19.52
C GLU A 214 -8.14 16.24 20.94
N ILE A 215 -9.07 16.63 21.81
CA ILE A 215 -8.78 16.96 23.21
C ILE A 215 -8.23 15.75 23.96
N LEU A 216 -8.82 14.57 23.78
CA LEU A 216 -8.31 13.35 24.42
C LEU A 216 -6.95 12.92 23.87
N MET A 217 -6.69 13.16 22.58
CA MET A 217 -5.35 12.99 22.01
C MET A 217 -4.34 13.95 22.63
N TYR A 218 -4.74 15.19 22.91
CA TYR A 218 -3.89 16.18 23.57
C TYR A 218 -3.54 15.75 25.01
N PHE A 219 -4.54 15.43 25.83
CA PHE A 219 -4.34 14.95 27.20
C PHE A 219 -3.38 13.75 27.24
N ARG A 220 -3.56 12.79 26.34
CA ARG A 220 -2.68 11.62 26.24
C ARG A 220 -1.24 11.98 25.85
N ARG A 221 -1.06 12.90 24.91
CA ARG A 221 0.29 13.35 24.48
C ARG A 221 1.01 14.12 25.59
N SER A 222 0.26 14.84 26.41
CA SER A 222 0.77 15.58 27.58
C SER A 222 1.02 14.70 28.80
N GLY A 223 0.66 13.41 28.74
CA GLY A 223 0.80 12.48 29.87
C GLY A 223 -0.20 12.74 31.00
N TRP A 224 -1.31 13.41 30.70
CA TRP A 224 -2.37 13.71 31.68
C TRP A 224 -3.35 12.54 31.74
N PRO A 225 -3.49 11.87 32.91
CA PRO A 225 -4.34 10.69 33.05
C PRO A 225 -5.82 11.04 32.86
N VAL A 226 -6.56 10.17 32.16
CA VAL A 226 -7.99 10.37 31.86
C VAL A 226 -8.78 9.16 32.35
N ALA A 227 -9.76 9.39 33.22
CA ALA A 227 -10.68 8.38 33.71
C ALA A 227 -11.90 8.26 32.79
N GLU A 228 -12.46 7.05 32.75
CA GLU A 228 -13.71 6.77 32.07
C GLU A 228 -14.71 6.19 33.08
N VAL A 229 -15.77 6.95 33.36
CA VAL A 229 -16.72 6.71 34.45
C VAL A 229 -18.05 6.24 33.84
N PRO A 230 -18.64 5.11 34.29
CA PRO A 230 -19.97 4.70 33.82
C PRO A 230 -21.02 5.72 34.28
N VAL A 231 -21.90 6.13 33.38
CA VAL A 231 -22.97 7.11 33.71
C VAL A 231 -24.34 6.62 33.25
N ARG A 232 -25.40 7.10 33.90
CA ARG A 232 -26.77 6.95 33.39
C ARG A 232 -26.95 7.81 32.15
N TRP A 233 -27.59 7.26 31.11
CA TRP A 233 -27.81 7.98 29.87
C TRP A 233 -29.20 7.71 29.28
N SER A 234 -29.89 8.75 28.80
CA SER A 234 -31.21 8.64 28.19
C SER A 234 -31.24 9.33 26.82
N HIS A 235 -31.70 8.62 25.79
CA HIS A 235 -31.85 9.21 24.47
C HIS A 235 -32.98 10.24 24.45
N GLN A 236 -32.64 11.50 24.15
CA GLN A 236 -33.58 12.57 23.87
C GLN A 236 -33.91 12.64 22.37
N ALA A 237 -35.19 12.86 22.02
CA ALA A 237 -35.61 12.98 20.63
C ALA A 237 -35.03 14.25 19.95
N GLY A 238 -34.70 14.16 18.66
CA GLY A 238 -34.17 15.31 17.89
C GLY A 238 -32.65 15.41 17.77
N SER A 239 -31.92 14.28 17.81
CA SER A 239 -30.46 14.24 17.63
C SER A 239 -30.01 14.90 16.32
N LYS A 240 -29.09 15.87 16.44
CA LYS A 240 -28.51 16.61 15.31
C LYS A 240 -27.35 15.88 14.60
N VAL A 241 -26.92 14.71 15.09
CA VAL A 241 -25.81 13.91 14.52
C VAL A 241 -26.34 13.03 13.38
N ARG A 242 -25.92 13.25 12.14
CA ARG A 242 -26.31 12.46 10.96
C ARG A 242 -25.28 11.35 10.67
N PRO A 243 -25.64 10.26 9.97
CA PRO A 243 -24.69 9.19 9.62
C PRO A 243 -23.43 9.69 8.88
N PHE A 244 -23.57 10.68 8.00
CA PHE A 244 -22.44 11.25 7.25
C PHE A 244 -21.45 12.03 8.15
N ASP A 245 -21.87 12.46 9.34
CA ASP A 245 -20.98 13.15 10.29
C ASP A 245 -19.88 12.22 10.81
N TYR A 246 -20.10 10.90 10.87
CA TYR A 246 -19.03 9.93 11.22
C TYR A 246 -17.92 9.89 10.16
N VAL A 247 -18.27 9.96 8.87
CA VAL A 247 -17.29 10.05 7.77
C VAL A 247 -16.54 11.37 7.85
N ARG A 248 -17.24 12.46 8.17
CA ARG A 248 -16.64 13.78 8.37
C ARG A 248 -15.65 13.79 9.52
N VAL A 249 -15.96 13.17 10.66
CA VAL A 249 -15.03 13.03 11.80
C VAL A 249 -13.79 12.23 11.39
N LEU A 250 -13.95 11.12 10.66
CA LEU A 250 -12.80 10.37 10.16
C LEU A 250 -11.93 11.22 9.22
N ALA A 251 -12.53 12.00 8.33
CA ALA A 251 -11.82 12.93 7.45
C ALA A 251 -11.11 14.06 8.21
N GLU A 252 -11.74 14.62 9.25
CA GLU A 252 -11.15 15.61 10.17
C GLU A 252 -9.91 15.03 10.87
N LEU A 253 -10.00 13.80 11.38
CA LEU A 253 -8.88 13.11 12.03
C LEU A 253 -7.75 12.76 11.06
N VAL A 254 -8.07 12.34 9.83
CA VAL A 254 -7.09 12.13 8.76
C VAL A 254 -6.39 13.44 8.42
N THR A 255 -7.13 14.54 8.30
CA THR A 255 -6.59 15.87 8.00
C THR A 255 -5.69 16.36 9.13
N LEU A 256 -6.10 16.17 10.39
CA LEU A 256 -5.30 16.51 11.56
C LEU A 256 -3.98 15.74 11.57
N ARG A 257 -4.01 14.44 11.25
CA ARG A 257 -2.80 13.61 11.13
C ARG A 257 -1.92 14.02 9.95
N ALA A 258 -2.51 14.32 8.80
CA ALA A 258 -1.81 14.76 7.61
C ALA A 258 -1.05 16.06 7.90
N ARG A 259 -1.69 17.03 8.57
CA ARG A 259 -1.05 18.29 9.02
C ARG A 259 0.04 18.07 10.07
N ALA A 260 -0.01 16.97 10.81
CA ALA A 260 1.02 16.60 11.78
C ALA A 260 2.23 15.88 11.15
N VAL A 261 2.19 15.53 9.85
CA VAL A 261 3.34 14.91 9.17
C VAL A 261 4.45 15.96 9.02
N PRO A 262 5.66 15.71 9.56
CA PRO A 262 6.80 16.60 9.34
C PRO A 262 7.04 16.89 7.86
N LYS A 263 7.14 18.17 7.49
CA LYS A 263 7.41 18.63 6.10
C LYS A 263 8.60 17.92 5.45
N GLY A 264 9.62 17.55 6.25
CA GLY A 264 10.77 16.80 5.75
C GLY A 264 10.44 15.42 5.19
N HIS A 265 9.41 14.72 5.69
CA HIS A 265 8.98 13.46 5.08
C HIS A 265 8.27 13.68 3.75
N LEU A 266 7.49 14.76 3.64
CA LEU A 266 6.82 15.13 2.39
C LEU A 266 7.83 15.50 1.32
N LEU A 267 8.90 16.22 1.68
CA LEU A 267 9.99 16.55 0.77
C LEU A 267 10.70 15.29 0.24
N VAL A 268 11.00 14.32 1.11
CA VAL A 268 11.63 13.05 0.69
C VAL A 268 10.70 12.23 -0.20
N ALA A 269 9.41 12.16 0.13
CA ALA A 269 8.42 11.49 -0.72
C ALA A 269 8.29 12.15 -2.10
N ALA A 270 8.24 13.49 -2.15
CA ALA A 270 8.22 14.25 -3.39
C ALA A 270 9.49 14.03 -4.22
N LEU A 271 10.67 13.99 -3.59
CA LEU A 271 11.92 13.69 -4.28
C LEU A 271 11.91 12.29 -4.93
N PHE A 272 11.46 11.27 -4.20
CA PHE A 272 11.35 9.91 -4.77
C PHE A 272 10.33 9.85 -5.92
N LEU A 273 9.23 10.59 -5.82
CA LEU A 273 8.27 10.71 -6.91
C LEU A 273 8.89 11.39 -8.13
N VAL A 274 9.60 12.50 -7.96
CA VAL A 274 10.28 13.21 -9.05
C VAL A 274 11.33 12.31 -9.72
N LEU A 275 12.13 11.58 -8.95
CA LEU A 275 13.11 10.63 -9.50
C LEU A 275 12.44 9.48 -10.26
N SER A 276 11.33 8.95 -9.75
CA SER A 276 10.54 7.94 -10.44
C SER A 276 9.94 8.47 -11.74
N VAL A 277 9.35 9.68 -11.73
CA VAL A 277 8.83 10.34 -12.94
C VAL A 277 9.95 10.62 -13.94
N ALA A 278 11.14 11.05 -13.49
CA ALA A 278 12.28 11.26 -14.36
C ALA A 278 12.72 9.95 -15.03
N LEU A 279 12.74 8.83 -14.28
CA LEU A 279 13.07 7.50 -14.80
C LEU A 279 12.08 7.05 -15.89
N TYR A 280 10.77 7.30 -15.70
CA TYR A 280 9.70 6.97 -16.66
C TYR A 280 9.31 8.13 -17.60
N SER A 281 10.11 9.19 -17.68
CA SER A 281 9.75 10.43 -18.39
C SER A 281 9.37 10.18 -19.85
N GLY A 282 10.07 9.24 -20.51
CA GLY A 282 9.77 8.80 -21.87
C GLY A 282 8.32 8.32 -22.04
N ARG A 283 7.76 7.58 -21.07
CA ARG A 283 6.38 7.06 -21.12
C ARG A 283 5.33 8.10 -20.76
N TRP A 284 5.62 8.98 -19.80
CA TRP A 284 4.68 10.02 -19.38
C TRP A 284 4.37 11.02 -20.50
N ALA A 285 5.27 11.18 -21.48
CA ALA A 285 5.04 12.02 -22.65
C ALA A 285 3.89 11.53 -23.56
N ALA A 286 3.74 10.22 -23.73
CA ALA A 286 2.68 9.62 -24.55
C ALA A 286 2.34 8.19 -24.04
N PRO A 287 1.60 8.06 -22.93
CA PRO A 287 1.40 6.78 -22.24
C PRO A 287 0.89 5.62 -23.11
N ALA A 288 -0.02 5.90 -24.05
CA ALA A 288 -0.63 4.90 -24.91
C ALA A 288 0.22 4.55 -26.14
N HIS A 289 1.06 5.49 -26.60
CA HIS A 289 1.81 5.38 -27.86
C HIS A 289 3.30 5.10 -27.66
N ARG A 290 3.78 5.04 -26.42
CA ARG A 290 5.18 4.74 -26.12
C ARG A 290 5.35 3.42 -25.38
N TYR A 291 6.38 2.72 -25.79
CA TYR A 291 6.66 1.34 -25.42
C TYR A 291 8.06 1.18 -24.84
N LEU A 292 8.25 0.29 -23.86
CA LEU A 292 9.55 -0.07 -23.28
C LEU A 292 10.14 -1.26 -24.05
N PRO A 293 11.10 -1.04 -24.98
CA PRO A 293 11.54 -2.07 -25.91
C PRO A 293 12.41 -3.16 -25.27
N ASP A 294 13.03 -2.85 -24.13
CA ASP A 294 14.01 -3.73 -23.50
C ASP A 294 13.35 -4.90 -22.73
N SER A 295 12.02 -4.87 -22.53
CA SER A 295 11.22 -5.92 -21.88
C SER A 295 10.39 -6.75 -22.86
N LEU A 296 10.88 -6.92 -24.09
CA LEU A 296 10.18 -7.64 -25.16
C LEU A 296 8.71 -7.19 -25.26
N GLN A 297 7.76 -8.09 -24.96
CA GLN A 297 6.32 -7.88 -25.06
C GLN A 297 5.62 -7.79 -23.68
N ASP A 298 6.38 -7.65 -22.59
CA ASP A 298 5.85 -7.64 -21.21
C ASP A 298 4.87 -6.50 -20.96
N GLN A 299 5.13 -5.32 -21.52
CA GLN A 299 4.23 -4.18 -21.34
C GLN A 299 2.84 -4.48 -21.91
N ASN A 300 2.75 -5.16 -23.06
CA ASN A 300 1.46 -5.57 -23.62
C ASN A 300 0.72 -6.50 -22.67
N GLN A 301 1.44 -7.46 -22.07
CA GLN A 301 0.86 -8.39 -21.09
C GLN A 301 0.35 -7.66 -19.83
N TRP A 302 1.12 -6.71 -19.29
CA TRP A 302 0.72 -5.98 -18.09
C TRP A 302 -0.44 -5.02 -18.33
N GLU A 303 -0.42 -4.28 -19.44
CA GLU A 303 -1.58 -3.47 -19.85
C GLU A 303 -2.83 -4.36 -19.98
N TRP A 304 -2.66 -5.54 -20.57
CA TRP A 304 -3.73 -6.51 -20.67
C TRP A 304 -4.23 -7.03 -19.31
N PHE A 305 -3.33 -7.31 -18.35
CA PHE A 305 -3.73 -7.70 -16.99
C PHE A 305 -4.53 -6.61 -16.27
N PHE A 306 -4.16 -5.34 -16.44
CA PHE A 306 -4.96 -4.23 -15.92
C PHE A 306 -6.33 -4.16 -16.59
N ALA A 307 -6.40 -4.34 -17.91
CA ALA A 307 -7.65 -4.33 -18.66
C ALA A 307 -8.59 -5.46 -18.25
N VAL A 308 -8.11 -6.72 -18.22
CA VAL A 308 -8.96 -7.87 -17.86
C VAL A 308 -9.41 -7.82 -16.41
N THR A 309 -8.56 -7.35 -15.49
CA THR A 309 -8.97 -7.19 -14.09
C THR A 309 -10.04 -6.11 -13.97
N ALA A 310 -9.87 -4.99 -14.67
CA ALA A 310 -10.85 -3.92 -14.67
C ALA A 310 -12.18 -4.36 -15.28
N ASP A 311 -12.16 -5.16 -16.34
CA ASP A 311 -13.35 -5.79 -16.92
C ASP A 311 -14.03 -6.74 -15.91
N SER A 312 -13.26 -7.64 -15.28
CA SER A 312 -13.78 -8.56 -14.28
C SER A 312 -14.42 -7.84 -13.09
N VAL A 313 -13.84 -6.74 -12.62
CA VAL A 313 -14.44 -5.91 -11.56
C VAL A 313 -15.73 -5.24 -12.02
N ARG A 314 -15.78 -4.74 -13.27
CA ARG A 314 -16.95 -4.05 -13.82
C ARG A 314 -18.14 -4.99 -14.03
N HIS A 315 -17.87 -6.20 -14.51
CA HIS A 315 -18.89 -7.17 -14.88
C HIS A 315 -19.06 -8.31 -13.86
N LEU A 316 -18.34 -8.26 -12.73
CA LEU A 316 -18.33 -9.28 -11.68
C LEU A 316 -17.94 -10.69 -12.20
N HIS A 317 -17.04 -10.74 -13.18
CA HIS A 317 -16.47 -11.99 -13.67
C HIS A 317 -15.42 -12.54 -12.68
N ASN A 318 -15.05 -13.82 -12.86
CA ASN A 318 -13.98 -14.44 -12.09
C ASN A 318 -12.64 -13.72 -12.34
N PRO A 319 -11.98 -13.13 -11.32
CA PRO A 319 -10.69 -12.47 -11.49
C PRO A 319 -9.50 -13.44 -11.50
N LEU A 320 -9.71 -14.74 -11.23
CA LEU A 320 -8.66 -15.76 -11.17
C LEU A 320 -8.50 -16.55 -12.47
N PHE A 321 -9.41 -16.40 -13.44
CA PHE A 321 -9.40 -17.14 -14.68
C PHE A 321 -10.08 -16.39 -15.82
N THR A 322 -9.61 -16.56 -17.04
CA THR A 322 -10.22 -15.96 -18.23
C THR A 322 -9.96 -16.79 -19.48
N THR A 323 -10.86 -16.68 -20.46
CA THR A 323 -10.74 -17.31 -21.79
C THR A 323 -10.45 -16.30 -22.90
N LEU A 324 -10.15 -15.04 -22.55
CA LEU A 324 -9.83 -13.99 -23.51
C LEU A 324 -8.50 -14.23 -24.25
N GLN A 325 -7.55 -14.91 -23.61
CA GLN A 325 -6.32 -15.43 -24.21
C GLN A 325 -6.26 -16.95 -23.98
N GLY A 326 -5.49 -17.66 -24.80
CA GLY A 326 -5.42 -19.12 -24.73
C GLY A 326 -6.74 -19.83 -25.07
N PHE A 327 -7.64 -19.20 -25.83
CA PHE A 327 -8.96 -19.74 -26.15
C PHE A 327 -8.87 -21.02 -27.02
N PRO A 328 -9.66 -22.08 -26.74
CA PRO A 328 -10.72 -22.19 -25.74
C PRO A 328 -10.30 -22.57 -24.32
N ASP A 329 -9.08 -23.07 -24.13
CA ASP A 329 -8.62 -23.62 -22.84
C ASP A 329 -8.53 -22.57 -21.72
N GLY A 330 -8.22 -21.32 -22.07
CA GLY A 330 -8.09 -20.18 -21.16
C GLY A 330 -6.79 -20.15 -20.36
N VAL A 331 -6.76 -19.22 -19.39
CA VAL A 331 -5.58 -18.90 -18.58
C VAL A 331 -5.93 -18.72 -17.10
N ASN A 332 -5.12 -19.36 -16.26
CA ASN A 332 -5.10 -19.19 -14.83
C ASN A 332 -4.40 -17.87 -14.47
N LEU A 333 -5.18 -16.83 -14.14
CA LEU A 333 -4.63 -15.49 -13.83
C LEU A 333 -3.93 -15.44 -12.47
N MET A 334 -4.29 -16.34 -11.54
CA MET A 334 -3.61 -16.45 -10.25
C MET A 334 -2.19 -17.01 -10.44
N ALA A 335 -2.02 -18.06 -11.26
CA ALA A 335 -0.70 -18.62 -11.59
C ALA A 335 0.19 -17.66 -12.41
N ASN A 336 -0.42 -16.69 -13.11
CA ASN A 336 0.25 -15.73 -13.97
C ASN A 336 0.53 -14.36 -13.31
N THR A 337 0.37 -14.24 -11.99
CA THR A 337 0.68 -13.01 -11.22
C THR A 337 0.01 -11.74 -11.79
N ALA A 338 -1.30 -11.75 -12.02
CA ALA A 338 -2.06 -10.57 -12.47
C ALA A 338 -2.10 -9.39 -11.45
N MET A 339 -1.36 -9.50 -10.33
CA MET A 339 -1.24 -8.53 -9.24
C MET A 339 -2.58 -7.98 -8.74
N LEU A 340 -3.55 -8.86 -8.43
CA LEU A 340 -4.90 -8.47 -8.00
C LEU A 340 -4.92 -7.50 -6.82
N GLY A 341 -3.90 -7.53 -5.95
CA GLY A 341 -3.76 -6.56 -4.85
C GLY A 341 -3.56 -5.12 -5.32
N LEU A 342 -3.12 -4.92 -6.57
CA LEU A 342 -2.89 -3.62 -7.19
C LEU A 342 -3.83 -3.34 -8.38
N SER A 343 -4.09 -4.32 -9.24
CA SER A 343 -4.94 -4.16 -10.43
C SER A 343 -6.41 -3.96 -10.08
N VAL A 344 -6.93 -4.57 -9.02
CA VAL A 344 -8.31 -4.32 -8.55
C VAL A 344 -8.48 -2.88 -8.02
N PRO A 345 -7.63 -2.37 -7.09
CA PRO A 345 -7.72 -0.96 -6.68
C PRO A 345 -7.51 0.05 -7.81
N LEU A 346 -6.75 -0.30 -8.85
CA LEU A 346 -6.51 0.56 -10.02
C LEU A 346 -7.56 0.40 -11.13
N ALA A 347 -8.56 -0.48 -10.99
CA ALA A 347 -9.62 -0.65 -11.98
C ALA A 347 -10.31 0.67 -12.39
N PRO A 348 -10.62 1.62 -11.47
CA PRO A 348 -11.16 2.93 -11.87
C PRO A 348 -10.21 3.72 -12.78
N VAL A 349 -8.90 3.68 -12.52
CA VAL A 349 -7.91 4.35 -13.38
C VAL A 349 -7.91 3.72 -14.76
N THR A 350 -7.95 2.39 -14.83
CA THR A 350 -8.04 1.67 -16.11
C THR A 350 -9.32 2.02 -16.88
N TRP A 351 -10.48 2.13 -16.22
CA TRP A 351 -11.74 2.48 -16.89
C TRP A 351 -11.75 3.89 -17.46
N PHE A 352 -11.23 4.87 -16.73
CA PHE A 352 -11.30 6.28 -17.12
C PHE A 352 -10.13 6.72 -18.01
N PHE A 353 -8.95 6.12 -17.87
CA PHE A 353 -7.73 6.57 -18.54
C PHE A 353 -7.02 5.47 -19.34
N GLY A 354 -7.54 4.25 -19.34
CA GLY A 354 -6.98 3.11 -20.06
C GLY A 354 -5.88 2.36 -19.30
N PRO A 355 -5.57 1.12 -19.73
CA PRO A 355 -4.61 0.26 -19.06
C PRO A 355 -3.16 0.78 -19.10
N ALA A 356 -2.78 1.48 -20.18
CA ALA A 356 -1.44 2.07 -20.29
C ALA A 356 -1.17 3.14 -19.22
N VAL A 357 -2.18 3.96 -18.88
CA VAL A 357 -2.08 4.94 -17.80
C VAL A 357 -2.07 4.24 -16.44
N ALA A 358 -2.90 3.20 -16.24
CA ALA A 358 -2.89 2.41 -15.01
C ALA A 358 -1.51 1.78 -14.74
N LEU A 359 -0.88 1.20 -15.77
CA LEU A 359 0.49 0.68 -15.68
C LEU A 359 1.50 1.78 -15.34
N ASN A 360 1.44 2.95 -15.99
CA ASN A 360 2.34 4.08 -15.69
C ASN A 360 2.22 4.54 -14.23
N VAL A 361 0.98 4.67 -13.73
CA VAL A 361 0.70 5.03 -12.33
C VAL A 361 1.23 3.96 -11.38
N ALA A 362 1.00 2.68 -11.69
CA ALA A 362 1.48 1.55 -10.90
C ALA A 362 3.01 1.52 -10.81
N MET A 363 3.71 1.61 -11.94
CA MET A 363 5.18 1.58 -12.00
C MET A 363 5.81 2.79 -11.32
N THR A 364 5.32 4.00 -11.64
CA THR A 364 5.88 5.26 -11.12
C THR A 364 5.60 5.42 -9.63
N GLY A 365 4.34 5.25 -9.25
CA GLY A 365 3.88 5.35 -7.86
C GLY A 365 4.41 4.22 -6.99
N GLY A 366 4.46 3.01 -7.54
CA GLY A 366 5.02 1.83 -6.89
C GLY A 366 6.48 2.01 -6.51
N LEU A 367 7.32 2.43 -7.45
CA LEU A 367 8.74 2.68 -7.19
C LEU A 367 8.96 3.76 -6.11
N ALA A 368 8.22 4.86 -6.20
CA ALA A 368 8.30 5.94 -5.22
C ALA A 368 7.81 5.51 -3.82
N ALA A 369 6.73 4.72 -3.77
CA ALA A 369 6.20 4.16 -2.52
C ALA A 369 7.19 3.15 -1.91
N THR A 370 7.84 2.32 -2.72
CA THR A 370 8.88 1.38 -2.30
C THR A 370 10.05 2.13 -1.64
N ALA A 371 10.57 3.15 -2.31
CA ALA A 371 11.63 4.00 -1.76
C ALA A 371 11.19 4.66 -0.44
N PHE A 372 9.97 5.20 -0.38
CA PHE A 372 9.47 5.83 0.84
C PHE A 372 9.29 4.84 1.99
N ALA A 373 8.82 3.63 1.72
CA ALA A 373 8.67 2.58 2.73
C ALA A 373 10.03 2.17 3.31
N TRP A 374 11.06 1.99 2.48
CA TRP A 374 12.44 1.75 2.92
C TRP A 374 12.97 2.91 3.76
N TYR A 375 12.78 4.16 3.30
CA TYR A 375 13.17 5.36 4.05
C TYR A 375 12.56 5.37 5.46
N ARG A 376 11.27 5.05 5.57
CA ARG A 376 10.58 5.01 6.87
C ARG A 376 11.08 3.89 7.77
N LEU A 377 11.40 2.71 7.22
CA LEU A 377 11.97 1.60 7.97
C LEU A 377 13.37 1.97 8.50
N ILE A 378 14.25 2.45 7.62
CA ILE A 378 15.65 2.80 7.94
C ILE A 378 15.70 3.90 9.00
N LEU A 379 14.94 4.99 8.81
CA LEU A 379 14.87 6.10 9.77
C LEU A 379 14.29 5.69 11.13
N LYS A 380 13.41 4.68 11.16
CA LYS A 380 12.79 4.22 12.41
C LYS A 380 13.66 3.24 13.17
N ARG A 381 14.44 2.42 12.47
CA ARG A 381 15.11 1.23 13.06
C ARG A 381 16.63 1.33 13.10
N LEU A 382 17.26 2.11 12.23
CA LEU A 382 18.72 2.07 12.03
C LEU A 382 19.42 3.40 12.26
N VAL A 383 18.85 4.51 11.80
CA VAL A 383 19.52 5.82 11.77
C VAL A 383 18.67 6.93 12.36
N ARG A 384 19.30 8.06 12.71
CA ARG A 384 18.59 9.24 13.25
C ARG A 384 18.37 10.34 12.22
N THR A 385 19.26 10.42 11.24
CA THR A 385 19.26 11.48 10.23
C THR A 385 18.42 11.12 9.01
N ARG A 386 17.64 12.09 8.51
CA ARG A 386 16.72 11.90 7.37
C ARG A 386 17.46 11.63 6.07
N TRP A 387 18.55 12.36 5.81
CA TRP A 387 19.31 12.23 4.57
C TRP A 387 20.03 10.88 4.48
N ALA A 388 20.62 10.38 5.57
CA ALA A 388 21.20 9.05 5.60
C ALA A 388 20.16 7.95 5.28
N ALA A 389 18.96 8.05 5.88
CA ALA A 389 17.86 7.14 5.56
C ALA A 389 17.40 7.26 4.11
N ALA A 390 17.33 8.49 3.57
CA ALA A 390 16.90 8.72 2.19
C ALA A 390 17.91 8.15 1.19
N THR A 391 19.22 8.33 1.40
CA THR A 391 20.26 7.75 0.55
C THR A 391 20.26 6.22 0.60
N GLY A 392 20.10 5.62 1.79
CA GLY A 392 19.97 4.17 1.90
C GLY A 392 18.73 3.63 1.18
N ALA A 393 17.61 4.37 1.24
CA ALA A 393 16.39 4.01 0.54
C ALA A 393 16.48 4.19 -0.99
N LEU A 394 17.25 5.19 -1.47
CA LEU A 394 17.56 5.31 -2.89
C LEU A 394 18.27 4.06 -3.39
N LEU A 395 19.28 3.58 -2.66
CA LEU A 395 19.95 2.35 -3.06
C LEU A 395 19.02 1.12 -2.96
N ALA A 396 18.14 1.07 -1.95
CA ALA A 396 17.19 -0.04 -1.81
C ALA A 396 16.15 -0.13 -2.94
N ALA A 397 15.77 1.01 -3.56
CA ALA A 397 14.68 1.07 -4.54
C ALA A 397 15.12 1.43 -5.97
N PHE A 398 16.23 2.14 -6.14
CA PHE A 398 16.77 2.59 -7.43
C PHE A 398 18.15 2.00 -7.75
N ALA A 399 18.59 0.97 -7.02
CA ALA A 399 19.77 0.21 -7.43
C ALA A 399 19.59 -0.39 -8.83
N PRO A 400 20.69 -0.65 -9.56
CA PRO A 400 20.60 -1.15 -10.92
C PRO A 400 19.72 -2.41 -11.10
N PRO A 401 19.71 -3.40 -10.18
CA PRO A 401 18.77 -4.52 -10.27
C PRO A 401 17.30 -4.10 -10.22
N MET A 402 16.94 -3.09 -9.41
CA MET A 402 15.56 -2.59 -9.35
C MET A 402 15.18 -1.85 -10.64
N VAL A 403 16.12 -1.10 -11.21
CA VAL A 403 15.94 -0.33 -12.44
C VAL A 403 15.87 -1.26 -13.66
N SER A 404 16.56 -2.40 -13.62
CA SER A 404 16.42 -3.46 -14.62
C SER A 404 14.98 -3.96 -14.72
N HIS A 405 14.36 -4.26 -13.57
CA HIS A 405 12.94 -4.65 -13.47
C HIS A 405 11.96 -3.49 -13.75
N ALA A 406 12.42 -2.24 -13.68
CA ALA A 406 11.61 -1.09 -14.07
C ALA A 406 11.18 -1.10 -15.56
N HIS A 407 11.79 -1.95 -16.39
CA HIS A 407 11.29 -2.27 -17.73
C HIS A 407 10.07 -3.19 -17.65
N ALA A 408 8.92 -2.66 -17.25
CA ALA A 408 7.62 -3.36 -17.25
C ALA A 408 7.46 -4.58 -16.32
N HIS A 409 8.19 -4.68 -15.20
CA HIS A 409 7.92 -5.69 -14.15
C HIS A 409 7.35 -5.05 -12.86
N PRO A 410 6.07 -4.64 -12.81
CA PRO A 410 5.48 -3.99 -11.62
C PRO A 410 5.60 -4.83 -10.35
N ASN A 411 5.55 -6.15 -10.45
CA ASN A 411 5.73 -7.08 -9.32
C ASN A 411 7.11 -6.94 -8.62
N PHE A 412 8.14 -6.45 -9.34
CA PHE A 412 9.48 -6.24 -8.79
C PHE A 412 9.82 -4.78 -8.49
N VAL A 413 8.89 -3.86 -8.74
CA VAL A 413 9.07 -2.42 -8.50
C VAL A 413 8.11 -1.92 -7.41
N VAL A 414 6.92 -2.52 -7.32
CA VAL A 414 5.90 -2.27 -6.30
C VAL A 414 6.17 -3.13 -5.06
N LEU A 415 7.26 -2.83 -4.36
CA LEU A 415 7.76 -3.57 -3.19
C LEU A 415 7.54 -2.84 -1.85
N PHE A 416 6.69 -1.82 -1.80
CA PHE A 416 6.46 -1.00 -0.60
C PHE A 416 5.96 -1.80 0.61
N MET A 417 5.36 -2.97 0.39
CA MET A 417 4.87 -3.83 1.47
C MET A 417 6.02 -4.59 2.15
N ILE A 418 7.14 -4.85 1.46
CA ILE A 418 8.29 -5.56 2.02
C ILE A 418 8.89 -4.85 3.26
N PRO A 419 9.20 -3.53 3.25
CA PRO A 419 9.67 -2.84 4.45
C PRO A 419 8.65 -2.84 5.59
N LEU A 420 7.34 -2.86 5.28
CA LEU A 420 6.27 -2.91 6.27
C LEU A 420 6.18 -4.28 6.94
N ILE A 421 6.32 -5.36 6.17
CA ILE A 421 6.44 -6.74 6.66
C ILE A 421 7.65 -6.87 7.58
N ILE A 422 8.82 -6.39 7.15
CA ILE A 422 10.05 -6.40 7.96
C ILE A 422 9.83 -5.63 9.27
N GLU A 423 9.26 -4.43 9.20
CA GLU A 423 9.02 -3.61 10.39
C GLU A 423 8.04 -4.27 11.37
N ARG A 424 7.02 -4.97 10.88
CA ARG A 424 6.08 -5.76 11.70
C ARG A 424 6.76 -6.97 12.33
N ALA A 425 7.55 -7.72 11.59
CA ALA A 425 8.31 -8.84 12.13
C ALA A 425 9.26 -8.39 13.26
N LEU A 426 9.93 -7.25 13.09
CA LEU A 426 10.76 -6.66 14.15
C LEU A 426 9.96 -6.23 15.39
N ARG A 427 8.67 -5.89 15.27
CA ARG A 427 7.82 -5.61 16.44
C ARG A 427 7.42 -6.85 17.22
N LEU A 428 7.28 -8.00 16.55
CA LEU A 428 7.06 -9.27 17.26
C LEU A 428 8.21 -9.55 18.22
N CYS A 429 9.43 -9.24 17.81
CA CYS A 429 10.62 -9.34 18.65
C CYS A 429 10.60 -8.41 19.89
N GLU A 430 9.80 -7.33 19.88
CA GLU A 430 9.66 -6.45 21.06
C GLU A 430 8.74 -7.03 22.16
N GLY A 431 7.94 -8.07 21.84
CA GLY A 431 7.11 -8.79 22.82
C GLY A 431 5.89 -8.04 23.38
N LYS A 432 5.64 -6.79 23.00
CA LYS A 432 4.60 -5.94 23.63
C LYS A 432 3.17 -6.27 23.23
N ARG A 433 2.91 -6.46 21.92
CA ARG A 433 1.56 -6.65 21.35
C ARG A 433 1.53 -7.77 20.31
N VAL A 434 2.14 -8.91 20.67
CA VAL A 434 2.41 -10.04 19.77
C VAL A 434 1.20 -10.49 18.95
N VAL A 435 0.03 -10.67 19.58
CA VAL A 435 -1.18 -11.10 18.86
C VAL A 435 -1.61 -10.07 17.83
N ARG A 436 -1.69 -8.78 18.22
CA ARG A 436 -2.08 -7.71 17.30
C ARG A 436 -1.09 -7.56 16.14
N ASP A 437 0.21 -7.53 16.44
CA ASP A 437 1.23 -7.40 15.42
C ASP A 437 1.30 -8.65 14.53
N GLY A 438 0.99 -9.83 15.07
CA GLY A 438 0.84 -11.08 14.31
C GLY A 438 -0.33 -11.04 13.34
N VAL A 439 -1.51 -10.57 13.78
CA VAL A 439 -2.67 -10.38 12.89
C VAL A 439 -2.35 -9.41 11.76
N VAL A 440 -1.73 -8.26 12.07
CA VAL A 440 -1.34 -7.28 11.04
C VAL A 440 -0.29 -7.84 10.07
N LEU A 441 0.68 -8.60 10.58
CA LEU A 441 1.67 -9.28 9.74
C LEU A 441 1.01 -10.31 8.80
N GLY A 442 0.04 -11.08 9.30
CA GLY A 442 -0.74 -12.02 8.48
C GLY A 442 -1.47 -11.32 7.34
N LEU A 443 -2.16 -10.20 7.64
CA LEU A 443 -2.84 -9.40 6.61
C LEU A 443 -1.86 -8.79 5.60
N PHE A 444 -0.68 -8.34 6.03
CA PHE A 444 0.36 -7.82 5.13
C PHE A 444 0.94 -8.91 4.24
N ALA A 445 1.17 -10.11 4.78
CA ALA A 445 1.65 -11.25 4.00
C ALA A 445 0.59 -11.70 2.97
N THR A 446 -0.69 -11.79 3.36
CA THR A 446 -1.80 -12.04 2.43
C THR A 446 -1.83 -11.01 1.31
N TYR A 447 -1.77 -9.72 1.64
CA TYR A 447 -1.76 -8.68 0.62
C TYR A 447 -0.55 -8.77 -0.30
N GLN A 448 0.64 -9.07 0.24
CA GLN A 448 1.85 -9.27 -0.56
C GLN A 448 1.73 -10.47 -1.51
N ILE A 449 1.07 -11.57 -1.12
CA ILE A 449 0.81 -12.70 -2.03
C ILE A 449 0.03 -12.24 -3.27
N PHE A 450 -0.98 -11.39 -3.08
CA PHE A 450 -1.73 -10.78 -4.19
C PHE A 450 -0.95 -9.69 -4.96
N LEU A 451 0.19 -9.22 -4.46
CA LEU A 451 1.13 -8.37 -5.21
C LEU A 451 2.22 -9.19 -5.92
N GLY A 452 2.57 -10.37 -5.40
CA GLY A 452 3.62 -11.23 -5.92
C GLY A 452 4.22 -12.11 -4.82
N GLU A 453 4.19 -13.42 -5.07
CA GLU A 453 4.71 -14.46 -4.18
C GLU A 453 6.23 -14.52 -4.18
N GLU A 454 6.85 -14.37 -5.35
CA GLU A 454 8.31 -14.43 -5.50
C GLU A 454 9.02 -13.29 -4.75
N PRO A 455 8.62 -12.01 -4.85
CA PRO A 455 9.18 -10.95 -3.99
C PRO A 455 9.02 -11.21 -2.50
N LEU A 456 7.92 -11.86 -2.07
CA LEU A 456 7.74 -12.26 -0.67
C LEU A 456 8.76 -13.32 -0.26
N LEU A 457 8.97 -14.33 -1.11
CA LEU A 457 9.97 -15.38 -0.87
C LEU A 457 11.38 -14.78 -0.75
N LEU A 458 11.78 -13.90 -1.69
CA LEU A 458 13.07 -13.21 -1.64
C LEU A 458 13.23 -12.37 -0.36
N ALA A 459 12.18 -11.67 0.05
CA ALA A 459 12.18 -10.92 1.30
C ALA A 459 12.32 -11.83 2.53
N VAL A 460 11.58 -12.94 2.58
CA VAL A 460 11.68 -13.94 3.66
C VAL A 460 13.08 -14.54 3.70
N MET A 461 13.69 -14.88 2.56
CA MET A 461 15.08 -15.34 2.49
C MET A 461 16.04 -14.31 3.08
N GLY A 462 15.94 -13.04 2.67
CA GLY A 462 16.76 -11.96 3.23
C GLY A 462 16.57 -11.78 4.73
N MET A 463 15.34 -11.86 5.21
CA MET A 463 15.00 -11.79 6.65
C MET A 463 15.58 -12.97 7.43
N VAL A 464 15.51 -14.19 6.90
CA VAL A 464 16.07 -15.40 7.51
C VAL A 464 17.59 -15.30 7.57
N LEU A 465 18.26 -14.94 6.47
CA LEU A 465 19.71 -14.73 6.44
C LEU A 465 20.16 -13.70 7.47
N PHE A 466 19.44 -12.57 7.56
CA PHE A 466 19.71 -11.55 8.56
C PHE A 466 19.49 -12.06 9.99
N ALA A 467 18.35 -12.73 10.24
CA ALA A 467 18.00 -13.22 11.57
C ALA A 467 19.00 -14.27 12.08
N LEU A 468 19.43 -15.21 11.23
CA LEU A 468 20.43 -16.22 11.56
C LEU A 468 21.78 -15.57 11.90
N ALA A 469 22.27 -14.68 11.05
CA ALA A 469 23.54 -13.98 11.31
C ALA A 469 23.46 -13.13 12.58
N TYR A 470 22.36 -12.42 12.78
CA TYR A 470 22.15 -11.61 13.98
C TYR A 470 22.05 -12.47 15.24
N ALA A 471 21.41 -13.64 15.18
CA ALA A 471 21.31 -14.57 16.30
C ALA A 471 22.66 -15.16 16.70
N VAL A 472 23.56 -15.41 15.75
CA VAL A 472 24.94 -15.85 16.03
C VAL A 472 25.71 -14.76 16.76
N VAL A 473 25.58 -13.50 16.33
CA VAL A 473 26.31 -12.35 16.90
C VAL A 473 25.71 -11.90 18.24
N ARG A 474 24.40 -11.96 18.41
CA ARG A 474 23.64 -11.52 19.60
C ARG A 474 22.73 -12.63 20.13
N ARG A 475 23.37 -13.68 20.65
CA ARG A 475 22.70 -14.85 21.22
C ARG A 475 21.76 -14.49 22.38
N ASP A 476 22.12 -13.47 23.14
CA ASP A 476 21.30 -12.91 24.23
C ASP A 476 19.95 -12.41 23.70
N VAL A 477 19.97 -11.63 22.62
CA VAL A 477 18.74 -11.10 22.00
C VAL A 477 17.94 -12.25 21.40
N ALA A 478 18.58 -13.16 20.67
CA ALA A 478 17.89 -14.31 20.06
C ALA A 478 17.13 -15.15 21.09
N LYS A 479 17.77 -15.43 22.25
CA LYS A 479 17.14 -16.15 23.36
C LYS A 479 15.95 -15.41 23.97
N ALA A 480 15.97 -14.07 23.99
CA ALA A 480 14.86 -13.28 24.51
C ALA A 480 13.67 -13.20 23.53
N VAL A 481 13.93 -13.16 22.22
CA VAL A 481 12.90 -12.81 21.22
C VAL A 481 12.25 -14.02 20.53
N TRP A 482 12.82 -15.23 20.61
CA TRP A 482 12.31 -16.37 19.84
C TRP A 482 10.88 -16.77 20.21
N ARG A 483 10.48 -16.73 21.50
CA ARG A 483 9.11 -17.09 21.90
C ARG A 483 8.08 -16.08 21.40
N PRO A 484 8.24 -14.75 21.64
CA PRO A 484 7.35 -13.75 21.04
C PRO A 484 7.29 -13.84 19.52
N LEU A 485 8.43 -14.05 18.86
CA LEU A 485 8.51 -14.16 17.41
C LEU A 485 7.73 -15.36 16.90
N LEU A 486 7.98 -16.58 17.41
CA LEU A 486 7.28 -17.79 16.97
C LEU A 486 5.77 -17.70 17.22
N ARG A 487 5.36 -17.19 18.39
CA ARG A 487 3.93 -16.99 18.69
C ARG A 487 3.30 -16.00 17.70
N GLY A 488 3.99 -14.90 17.41
CA GLY A 488 3.51 -13.89 16.47
C GLY A 488 3.41 -14.41 15.03
N LEU A 489 4.40 -15.19 14.59
CA LEU A 489 4.40 -15.86 13.29
C LEU A 489 3.28 -16.91 13.20
N GLY A 490 3.03 -17.67 14.27
CA GLY A 490 1.90 -18.60 14.34
C GLY A 490 0.55 -17.90 14.19
N VAL A 491 0.37 -16.74 14.85
CA VAL A 491 -0.83 -15.91 14.66
C VAL A 491 -0.91 -15.36 13.24
N ALA A 492 0.20 -14.89 12.67
CA ALA A 492 0.24 -14.40 11.31
C ALA A 492 -0.16 -15.48 10.30
N ALA A 493 0.34 -16.71 10.46
CA ALA A 493 -0.04 -17.86 9.63
C ALA A 493 -1.52 -18.21 9.80
N ALA A 494 -2.04 -18.23 11.03
CA ALA A 494 -3.45 -18.49 11.31
C ALA A 494 -4.40 -17.46 10.68
N VAL A 495 -3.93 -16.23 10.42
CA VAL A 495 -4.68 -15.21 9.68
C VAL A 495 -4.47 -15.33 8.18
N ALA A 496 -3.22 -15.52 7.73
CA ALA A 496 -2.89 -15.49 6.32
C ALA A 496 -3.42 -16.72 5.57
N LEU A 497 -3.21 -17.93 6.12
CA LEU A 497 -3.52 -19.19 5.43
C LEU A 497 -5.01 -19.30 5.03
N PRO A 498 -6.01 -19.01 5.89
CA PRO A 498 -7.40 -19.06 5.47
C PRO A 498 -7.75 -18.08 4.36
N LEU A 499 -7.11 -16.89 4.35
CA LEU A 499 -7.39 -15.85 3.35
C LEU A 499 -6.80 -16.17 1.98
N VAL A 500 -5.69 -16.91 1.93
CA VAL A 500 -5.02 -17.29 0.67
C VAL A 500 -5.33 -18.72 0.23
N ALA A 501 -5.99 -19.52 1.06
CA ALA A 501 -6.28 -20.92 0.77
C ALA A 501 -7.02 -21.11 -0.57
N PHE A 502 -8.07 -20.32 -0.82
CA PHE A 502 -8.82 -20.42 -2.08
C PHE A 502 -8.03 -19.94 -3.32
N PRO A 503 -7.37 -18.77 -3.30
CA PRO A 503 -6.48 -18.36 -4.40
C PRO A 503 -5.36 -19.37 -4.69
N LEU A 504 -4.68 -19.88 -3.65
CA LEU A 504 -3.60 -20.85 -3.83
C LEU A 504 -4.12 -22.20 -4.33
N TYR A 505 -5.28 -22.65 -3.85
CA TYR A 505 -5.97 -23.81 -4.42
C TYR A 505 -6.23 -23.59 -5.91
N TRP A 506 -6.74 -22.42 -6.30
CA TRP A 506 -6.99 -22.09 -7.69
C TRP A 506 -5.71 -22.08 -8.54
N GLN A 507 -4.62 -21.52 -8.01
CA GLN A 507 -3.32 -21.45 -8.69
C GLN A 507 -2.75 -22.83 -8.98
N PHE A 508 -2.74 -23.73 -7.99
CA PHE A 508 -2.05 -25.01 -8.09
C PHE A 508 -2.95 -26.17 -8.56
N LEU A 509 -4.26 -26.09 -8.31
CA LEU A 509 -5.21 -27.18 -8.56
C LEU A 509 -6.42 -26.76 -9.41
N GLY A 510 -6.55 -25.47 -9.73
CA GLY A 510 -7.62 -24.97 -10.60
C GLY A 510 -7.38 -25.25 -12.08
N PRO A 511 -8.32 -24.84 -12.95
CA PRO A 511 -8.18 -24.99 -14.39
C PRO A 511 -6.89 -24.34 -14.90
N GLN A 512 -6.25 -24.98 -15.88
CA GLN A 512 -4.99 -24.53 -16.48
C GLN A 512 -3.84 -24.34 -15.46
N SER A 513 -3.88 -25.04 -14.32
CA SER A 513 -2.73 -25.08 -13.41
C SER A 513 -1.60 -25.95 -13.97
N TYR A 514 -0.38 -25.64 -13.54
CA TYR A 514 0.85 -26.36 -13.91
C TYR A 514 1.73 -26.57 -12.67
N LYS A 515 2.60 -27.58 -12.72
CA LYS A 515 3.39 -28.01 -11.55
C LYS A 515 4.73 -27.29 -11.40
N SER A 516 5.35 -26.89 -12.50
CA SER A 516 6.65 -26.23 -12.52
C SER A 516 6.81 -25.38 -13.77
N VAL A 517 7.70 -24.39 -13.75
CA VAL A 517 8.13 -23.66 -14.96
C VAL A 517 9.63 -23.81 -15.08
N LEU A 518 10.08 -24.42 -16.17
CA LEU A 518 11.51 -24.62 -16.42
C LEU A 518 12.11 -23.32 -16.99
N HIS A 519 13.06 -22.72 -16.27
CA HIS A 519 13.77 -21.50 -16.68
C HIS A 519 15.13 -21.78 -17.35
N GLY A 520 15.44 -23.06 -17.62
CA GLY A 520 16.73 -23.53 -18.15
C GLY A 520 17.83 -23.63 -17.08
N ASP A 521 18.88 -24.40 -17.35
CA ASP A 521 19.91 -24.77 -16.36
C ASP A 521 20.96 -23.66 -16.04
N ASN A 522 20.75 -22.42 -16.50
CA ASN A 522 21.76 -21.34 -16.49
C ASN A 522 21.21 -19.95 -16.09
N ALA A 523 20.21 -19.85 -15.22
CA ALA A 523 19.61 -18.56 -14.85
C ALA A 523 20.35 -17.80 -13.73
N GLY A 524 21.50 -18.32 -13.27
CA GLY A 524 22.36 -17.71 -12.25
C GLY A 524 23.22 -16.52 -12.74
N ASN A 525 23.68 -15.71 -11.79
CA ASN A 525 24.56 -14.57 -12.07
C ASN A 525 26.03 -14.97 -12.24
N SER A 526 26.72 -14.30 -13.15
CA SER A 526 28.19 -14.30 -13.17
C SER A 526 28.74 -13.54 -11.95
N PRO A 527 29.79 -14.04 -11.27
CA PRO A 527 30.48 -13.27 -10.23
C PRO A 527 31.01 -11.92 -10.73
N LEU A 528 31.33 -11.81 -12.02
CA LEU A 528 31.78 -10.55 -12.64
C LEU A 528 30.65 -9.52 -12.75
N ALA A 529 29.39 -9.96 -12.84
CA ALA A 529 28.24 -9.05 -12.86
C ALA A 529 28.15 -8.22 -11.57
N LEU A 530 28.49 -8.80 -10.41
CA LEU A 530 28.51 -8.12 -9.11
C LEU A 530 29.42 -6.90 -9.06
N LEU A 531 30.49 -6.90 -9.87
CA LEU A 531 31.49 -5.84 -9.93
C LEU A 531 31.31 -4.93 -11.16
N SER A 532 30.37 -5.27 -12.04
CA SER A 532 30.11 -4.56 -13.30
C SER A 532 28.95 -3.58 -13.17
N PHE A 533 28.77 -2.75 -14.19
CA PHE A 533 27.71 -1.73 -14.26
C PHE A 533 26.60 -2.20 -15.19
N ALA A 534 25.35 -1.96 -14.79
CA ALA A 534 24.19 -2.23 -15.61
C ALA A 534 24.16 -1.30 -16.83
N GLU A 535 23.48 -1.71 -17.90
CA GLU A 535 23.36 -0.92 -19.12
C GLU A 535 22.79 0.48 -18.85
N ARG A 536 21.74 0.57 -18.02
CA ARG A 536 21.04 1.82 -17.70
C ARG A 536 21.67 2.59 -16.54
N SER A 537 22.95 2.40 -16.26
CA SER A 537 23.71 3.20 -15.28
C SER A 537 24.64 4.18 -15.98
N LEU A 538 25.03 5.28 -15.32
CA LEU A 538 25.94 6.29 -15.91
C LEU A 538 27.29 5.71 -16.37
N ALA A 539 27.85 4.73 -15.67
CA ALA A 539 29.07 4.01 -16.08
C ALA A 539 28.79 2.69 -16.83
N GLY A 540 27.54 2.48 -17.26
CA GLY A 540 27.05 1.27 -17.91
C GLY A 540 27.51 1.10 -19.35
N SER A 541 27.57 -0.15 -19.81
CA SER A 541 27.64 -0.44 -21.25
C SER A 541 26.76 -1.64 -21.62
N ARG A 542 26.02 -1.50 -22.72
CA ARG A 542 25.11 -2.54 -23.23
C ARG A 542 25.83 -3.83 -23.55
N GLU A 543 26.99 -3.73 -24.20
CA GLU A 543 27.81 -4.89 -24.59
C GLU A 543 28.26 -5.72 -23.38
N ARG A 544 28.80 -5.07 -22.34
CA ARG A 544 29.25 -5.78 -21.13
C ARG A 544 28.08 -6.35 -20.34
N ALA A 545 26.99 -5.60 -20.23
CA ALA A 545 25.81 -6.06 -19.49
C ALA A 545 25.16 -7.26 -20.19
N ALA A 546 25.02 -7.22 -21.52
CA ALA A 546 24.48 -8.34 -22.31
C ALA A 546 25.35 -9.60 -22.24
N ALA A 547 26.68 -9.46 -22.08
CA ALA A 547 27.58 -10.61 -21.90
C ALA A 547 27.49 -11.26 -20.51
N LEU A 548 26.87 -10.60 -19.52
CA LEU A 548 26.89 -11.00 -18.11
C LEU A 548 25.49 -11.26 -17.52
N ALA A 549 24.42 -10.94 -18.24
CA ALA A 549 23.04 -11.08 -17.82
C ALA A 549 22.24 -11.93 -18.81
N LEU A 550 21.12 -12.50 -18.34
CA LEU A 550 20.21 -13.27 -19.20
C LEU A 550 19.59 -12.40 -20.29
N ASN A 551 19.15 -11.20 -19.93
CA ASN A 551 18.54 -10.21 -20.81
C ASN A 551 18.60 -8.81 -20.14
N PRO A 552 18.17 -7.73 -20.82
CA PRO A 552 18.18 -6.38 -20.25
C PRO A 552 17.29 -6.15 -19.03
N THR A 553 16.27 -7.00 -18.80
CA THR A 553 15.36 -6.88 -17.63
C THR A 553 15.85 -7.69 -16.42
N GLU A 554 16.75 -8.65 -16.62
CA GLU A 554 17.32 -9.53 -15.58
C GLU A 554 18.79 -9.17 -15.24
N GLN A 555 19.16 -7.89 -15.24
CA GLN A 555 20.46 -7.40 -14.76
C GLN A 555 20.51 -7.35 -13.22
N ASN A 556 20.31 -8.51 -12.58
CA ASN A 556 19.98 -8.63 -11.14
C ASN A 556 21.14 -8.38 -10.16
N ALA A 557 22.39 -8.38 -10.62
CA ALA A 557 23.58 -8.33 -9.77
C ALA A 557 24.49 -7.10 -9.94
N PHE A 558 24.17 -6.14 -10.81
CA PHE A 558 25.11 -5.10 -11.24
C PHE A 558 25.29 -3.95 -10.24
N TYR A 559 26.05 -4.17 -9.16
CA TYR A 559 26.27 -3.17 -8.12
C TYR A 559 27.49 -2.27 -8.35
N GLY A 560 28.39 -2.64 -9.27
CA GLY A 560 29.62 -1.91 -9.56
C GLY A 560 30.70 -2.05 -8.47
N TRP A 561 31.94 -2.23 -8.90
CA TRP A 561 33.08 -2.35 -7.98
C TRP A 561 33.23 -1.19 -6.96
N PRO A 562 32.92 0.10 -7.27
CA PRO A 562 33.06 1.18 -6.30
C PRO A 562 32.13 1.03 -5.10
N LEU A 563 30.88 0.59 -5.33
CA LEU A 563 29.91 0.35 -4.27
C LEU A 563 30.30 -0.86 -3.43
N VAL A 564 30.80 -1.93 -4.05
CA VAL A 564 31.29 -3.11 -3.32
C VAL A 564 32.49 -2.76 -2.45
N ALA A 565 33.44 -1.97 -2.97
CA ALA A 565 34.59 -1.48 -2.21
C ALA A 565 34.17 -0.57 -1.04
N LEU A 566 33.21 0.34 -1.27
CA LEU A 566 32.65 1.18 -0.20
C LEU A 566 31.94 0.32 0.87
N ALA A 567 31.14 -0.66 0.46
CA ALA A 567 30.46 -1.55 1.39
C ALA A 567 31.46 -2.33 2.24
N PHE A 568 32.54 -2.84 1.64
CA PHE A 568 33.63 -3.48 2.37
C PHE A 568 34.27 -2.52 3.38
N ALA A 569 34.60 -1.30 2.97
CA ALA A 569 35.16 -0.28 3.87
C ALA A 569 34.22 0.05 5.05
N ILE A 570 32.91 0.16 4.78
CA ILE A 570 31.88 0.37 5.81
C ILE A 570 31.88 -0.78 6.81
N VAL A 571 31.88 -2.01 6.30
CA VAL A 571 31.85 -3.24 7.09
C VAL A 571 33.08 -3.34 7.99
N VAL A 572 34.28 -3.12 7.46
CA VAL A 572 35.53 -3.08 8.24
C VAL A 572 35.47 -1.98 9.31
N ARG A 573 35.08 -0.76 8.93
CA ARG A 573 35.09 0.40 9.82
C ARG A 573 34.05 0.32 10.94
N LEU A 574 32.91 -0.30 10.67
CA LEU A 574 31.78 -0.45 11.58
C LEU A 574 31.60 -1.90 12.07
N TRP A 575 32.62 -2.75 11.96
CA TRP A 575 32.56 -4.19 12.26
C TRP A 575 32.08 -4.51 13.67
N ARG A 576 32.25 -3.59 14.64
CA ARG A 576 31.75 -3.77 16.00
C ARG A 576 30.22 -3.78 16.11
N SER A 577 29.50 -3.28 15.11
CA SER A 577 28.03 -3.27 15.10
C SER A 577 27.46 -4.62 14.69
N ALA A 578 26.63 -5.22 15.54
CA ALA A 578 25.95 -6.48 15.24
C ALA A 578 25.04 -6.38 13.99
N ALA A 579 24.37 -5.23 13.81
CA ALA A 579 23.56 -4.98 12.63
C ALA A 579 24.40 -4.96 11.35
N VAL A 580 25.61 -4.36 11.40
CA VAL A 580 26.52 -4.31 10.24
C VAL A 580 26.99 -5.71 9.87
N LYS A 581 27.38 -6.54 10.85
CA LYS A 581 27.76 -7.94 10.59
C LYS A 581 26.62 -8.73 9.94
N ALA A 582 25.40 -8.61 10.48
CA ALA A 582 24.24 -9.30 9.94
C ALA A 582 23.88 -8.83 8.52
N LEU A 583 23.86 -7.52 8.26
CA LEU A 583 23.62 -6.96 6.93
C LEU A 583 24.69 -7.38 5.91
N ALA A 584 25.97 -7.36 6.32
CA ALA A 584 27.08 -7.80 5.47
C ALA A 584 26.93 -9.28 5.11
N PHE A 585 26.62 -10.14 6.09
CA PHE A 585 26.34 -11.55 5.85
C PHE A 585 25.14 -11.72 4.90
N THR A 586 24.03 -11.01 5.13
CA THR A 586 22.86 -11.09 4.24
C THR A 586 23.22 -10.75 2.79
N ALA A 587 23.97 -9.66 2.56
CA ALA A 587 24.37 -9.26 1.22
C ALA A 587 25.30 -10.30 0.57
N VAL A 588 26.32 -10.78 1.28
CA VAL A 588 27.25 -11.79 0.74
C VAL A 588 26.55 -13.12 0.47
N ALA A 589 25.74 -13.61 1.41
CA ALA A 589 25.01 -14.86 1.25
C ALA A 589 24.00 -14.79 0.11
N ALA A 590 23.27 -13.68 -0.04
CA ALA A 590 22.36 -13.47 -1.16
C ALA A 590 23.11 -13.41 -2.51
N ALA A 591 24.24 -12.69 -2.58
CA ALA A 591 25.07 -12.66 -3.77
C ALA A 591 25.57 -14.06 -4.17
N LEU A 592 26.02 -14.86 -3.19
CA LEU A 592 26.46 -16.24 -3.43
C LEU A 592 25.33 -17.15 -3.90
N LEU A 593 24.16 -17.09 -3.25
CA LEU A 593 22.97 -17.84 -3.66
C LEU A 593 22.53 -17.49 -5.08
N SER A 594 22.71 -16.23 -5.48
CA SER A 594 22.33 -15.75 -6.80
C SER A 594 23.22 -16.26 -7.95
N LEU A 595 24.36 -16.92 -7.65
CA LEU A 595 25.23 -17.50 -8.66
C LEU A 595 24.63 -18.72 -9.35
N GLY A 596 23.54 -19.27 -8.81
CA GLY A 596 22.84 -20.42 -9.35
C GLY A 596 23.46 -21.77 -8.99
N PRO A 597 22.95 -22.87 -9.58
CA PRO A 597 23.36 -24.23 -9.24
C PRO A 597 24.79 -24.55 -9.69
N LYS A 598 25.28 -23.84 -10.70
CA LYS A 598 26.67 -23.86 -11.17
C LYS A 598 27.05 -22.44 -11.58
N PHE A 599 28.31 -22.07 -11.39
CA PHE A 599 28.82 -20.79 -11.86
C PHE A 599 30.21 -20.92 -12.46
N ARG A 600 30.49 -20.06 -13.45
CA ARG A 600 31.79 -19.99 -14.10
C ARG A 600 32.69 -19.00 -13.36
N ILE A 601 33.93 -19.40 -13.08
CA ILE A 601 34.93 -18.49 -12.53
C ILE A 601 35.28 -17.46 -13.62
N PRO A 602 35.16 -16.15 -13.34
CA PRO A 602 35.45 -15.11 -14.32
C PRO A 602 36.81 -15.29 -14.98
N LEU A 603 36.89 -15.02 -16.28
CA LEU A 603 38.12 -15.06 -17.08
C LEU A 603 38.78 -16.46 -17.19
N THR A 604 38.09 -17.52 -16.78
CA THR A 604 38.58 -18.91 -16.92
C THR A 604 37.55 -19.81 -17.61
N GLY A 605 37.90 -21.04 -17.95
CA GLY A 605 36.96 -22.07 -18.41
C GLY A 605 36.32 -22.90 -17.29
N VAL A 606 36.68 -22.65 -16.02
CA VAL A 606 36.31 -23.51 -14.89
C VAL A 606 34.89 -23.22 -14.42
N VAL A 607 34.07 -24.26 -14.31
CA VAL A 607 32.71 -24.21 -13.76
C VAL A 607 32.70 -24.96 -12.43
N LEU A 608 32.20 -24.29 -11.38
CA LEU A 608 32.10 -24.85 -10.04
C LEU A 608 30.63 -25.04 -9.64
N PRO A 609 30.33 -26.01 -8.75
CA PRO A 609 29.01 -26.11 -8.15
C PRO A 609 28.71 -24.86 -7.32
N GLY A 610 27.55 -24.27 -7.55
CA GLY A 610 27.05 -23.11 -6.82
C GLY A 610 26.14 -23.51 -5.65
N PRO A 611 25.94 -22.63 -4.66
CA PRO A 611 25.18 -22.95 -3.46
C PRO A 611 23.68 -23.17 -3.70
N TRP A 612 23.14 -22.70 -4.83
CA TRP A 612 21.74 -22.95 -5.19
C TRP A 612 21.46 -24.42 -5.54
N ALA A 613 22.48 -25.22 -5.83
CA ALA A 613 22.31 -26.65 -6.14
C ALA A 613 21.58 -27.43 -5.02
N LEU A 614 21.68 -26.95 -3.76
CA LEU A 614 20.99 -27.53 -2.62
C LEU A 614 19.47 -27.23 -2.59
N LEU A 615 19.05 -26.19 -3.32
CA LEU A 615 17.69 -25.65 -3.33
C LEU A 615 16.95 -25.91 -4.65
N ALA A 616 17.66 -26.08 -5.77
CA ALA A 616 17.09 -26.10 -7.12
C ALA A 616 15.92 -27.08 -7.32
N HIS A 617 15.92 -28.23 -6.63
CA HIS A 617 14.87 -29.25 -6.75
C HIS A 617 13.93 -29.31 -5.54
N ARG A 618 13.94 -28.28 -4.69
CA ARG A 618 13.05 -28.19 -3.53
C ARG A 618 11.76 -27.48 -3.92
N PRO A 619 10.61 -27.91 -3.38
CA PRO A 619 9.34 -27.21 -3.60
C PRO A 619 9.48 -25.72 -3.30
N LEU A 620 8.78 -24.89 -4.08
CA LEU A 620 8.85 -23.40 -4.09
C LEU A 620 10.10 -22.81 -4.75
N PHE A 621 11.24 -23.51 -4.76
CA PHE A 621 12.50 -22.98 -5.33
C PHE A 621 12.70 -23.38 -6.79
N GLU A 622 12.06 -24.46 -7.23
CA GLU A 622 12.17 -25.01 -8.60
C GLU A 622 11.67 -24.08 -9.71
N SER A 623 10.85 -23.09 -9.36
CA SER A 623 10.30 -22.10 -10.31
C SER A 623 10.83 -20.67 -10.06
N VAL A 624 11.79 -20.50 -9.15
CA VAL A 624 12.38 -19.19 -8.85
C VAL A 624 13.59 -18.97 -9.75
N ILE A 625 13.67 -17.78 -10.36
CA ILE A 625 14.88 -17.37 -11.08
C ILE A 625 15.96 -17.03 -10.05
N GLU A 626 16.97 -17.89 -9.92
CA GLU A 626 18.00 -17.77 -8.89
C GLU A 626 18.76 -16.44 -8.92
N SER A 627 18.97 -15.83 -10.09
CA SER A 627 19.70 -14.56 -10.20
C SER A 627 19.01 -13.42 -9.46
N ARG A 628 17.68 -13.47 -9.30
CA ARG A 628 16.90 -12.46 -8.57
C ARG A 628 17.20 -12.43 -7.08
N VAL A 629 17.81 -13.47 -6.51
CA VAL A 629 18.27 -13.45 -5.11
C VAL A 629 19.28 -12.32 -4.86
N ALA A 630 20.04 -11.90 -5.89
CA ALA A 630 20.95 -10.75 -5.79
C ALA A 630 20.22 -9.44 -5.47
N MET A 631 18.92 -9.32 -5.73
CA MET A 631 18.12 -8.15 -5.39
C MET A 631 18.03 -7.89 -3.88
N VAL A 632 18.20 -8.94 -3.05
CA VAL A 632 18.26 -8.81 -1.58
C VAL A 632 19.47 -7.98 -1.14
N CYS A 633 20.52 -7.91 -1.95
CA CYS A 633 21.70 -7.09 -1.66
C CYS A 633 21.36 -5.59 -1.67
N ALA A 634 20.47 -5.10 -2.54
CA ALA A 634 20.14 -3.67 -2.66
C ALA A 634 19.70 -3.04 -1.32
N PRO A 635 18.68 -3.56 -0.61
CA PRO A 635 18.32 -3.01 0.69
C PRO A 635 19.38 -3.26 1.77
N ALA A 636 20.13 -4.37 1.73
CA ALA A 636 21.20 -4.63 2.68
C ALA A 636 22.35 -3.61 2.57
N LEU A 637 22.81 -3.35 1.33
CA LEU A 637 23.80 -2.33 1.01
C LEU A 637 23.27 -0.92 1.32
N GLY A 638 22.01 -0.64 1.01
CA GLY A 638 21.34 0.61 1.36
C GLY A 638 21.33 0.88 2.87
N MET A 639 21.05 -0.14 3.68
CA MET A 639 21.09 -0.05 5.14
C MET A 639 22.52 0.15 5.68
N LEU A 640 23.53 -0.53 5.11
CA LEU A 640 24.94 -0.31 5.45
C LEU A 640 25.37 1.13 5.15
N LEU A 641 25.01 1.63 3.98
CA LEU A 641 25.29 3.00 3.55
C LEU A 641 24.62 4.03 4.47
N ALA A 642 23.35 3.82 4.83
CA ALA A 642 22.65 4.69 5.76
C ALA A 642 23.35 4.76 7.12
N LEU A 643 23.78 3.62 7.67
CA LEU A 643 24.53 3.56 8.93
C LEU A 643 25.85 4.33 8.86
N ALA A 644 26.57 4.23 7.74
CA ALA A 644 27.81 4.98 7.51
C ALA A 644 27.57 6.50 7.45
N LEU A 645 26.57 6.95 6.71
CA LEU A 645 26.21 8.36 6.58
C LEU A 645 25.72 8.96 7.91
N ASP A 646 24.94 8.21 8.69
CA ASP A 646 24.48 8.66 10.01
C ASP A 646 25.65 8.86 10.99
N ARG A 647 26.70 8.04 10.88
CA ARG A 647 27.96 8.22 11.64
C ARG A 647 28.77 9.40 11.15
N LEU A 648 28.85 9.62 9.84
CA LEU A 648 29.56 10.75 9.24
C LEU A 648 28.92 12.11 9.60
N ALA A 649 27.62 12.15 9.85
CA ALA A 649 26.92 13.37 10.24
C ALA A 649 27.49 14.01 11.53
N GLY A 650 28.04 13.19 12.43
CA GLY A 650 28.71 13.64 13.66
C GLY A 650 30.24 13.71 13.59
N ALA A 651 30.84 13.45 12.42
CA ALA A 651 32.30 13.45 12.26
C ALA A 651 32.86 14.88 12.07
N ARG A 652 34.17 15.05 12.34
CA ARG A 652 34.86 16.32 12.05
C ARG A 652 34.80 16.60 10.53
N VAL A 653 34.76 17.89 10.18
CA VAL A 653 34.60 18.37 8.79
C VAL A 653 35.48 17.64 7.76
N PRO A 654 36.82 17.49 7.93
CA PRO A 654 37.63 16.83 6.89
C PRO A 654 37.23 15.37 6.65
N TYR A 655 37.00 14.59 7.71
CA TYR A 655 36.54 13.20 7.57
C TYR A 655 35.13 13.11 7.00
N ARG A 656 34.27 14.08 7.31
CA ARG A 656 32.92 14.16 6.74
C ARG A 656 32.98 14.41 5.23
N LEU A 657 33.83 15.34 4.77
CA LEU A 657 34.00 15.64 3.35
C LEU A 657 34.57 14.45 2.58
N VAL A 658 35.63 13.82 3.10
CA VAL A 658 36.22 12.60 2.49
C VAL A 658 35.20 11.47 2.43
N GLY A 659 34.43 11.26 3.51
CA GLY A 659 33.38 10.26 3.54
C GLY A 659 32.27 10.53 2.51
N ILE A 660 31.80 11.77 2.40
CA ILE A 660 30.79 12.15 1.40
C ILE A 660 31.35 11.99 -0.02
N ALA A 661 32.60 12.37 -0.27
CA ALA A 661 33.25 12.19 -1.56
C ALA A 661 33.38 10.70 -1.93
N ALA A 662 33.72 9.83 -0.97
CA ALA A 662 33.77 8.38 -1.18
C ALA A 662 32.38 7.79 -1.49
N VAL A 663 31.33 8.27 -0.80
CA VAL A 663 29.94 7.88 -1.12
C VAL A 663 29.55 8.36 -2.52
N ALA A 664 29.86 9.60 -2.88
CA ALA A 664 29.57 10.12 -4.22
C ALA A 664 30.31 9.32 -5.31
N ALA A 665 31.60 9.04 -5.12
CA ALA A 665 32.39 8.24 -6.05
C ALA A 665 31.84 6.81 -6.21
N ALA A 666 31.22 6.25 -5.17
CA ALA A 666 30.61 4.94 -5.22
C ALA A 666 29.21 4.92 -5.89
N LEU A 667 28.42 5.98 -5.70
CA LEU A 667 27.04 6.03 -6.17
C LEU A 667 26.87 6.64 -7.57
N VAL A 668 27.68 7.66 -7.94
CA VAL A 668 27.57 8.33 -9.24
C VAL A 668 27.62 7.33 -10.42
N PRO A 669 28.55 6.35 -10.46
CA PRO A 669 28.61 5.38 -11.56
C PRO A 669 27.34 4.54 -11.76
N ILE A 670 26.57 4.32 -10.69
CA ILE A 670 25.36 3.49 -10.70
C ILE A 670 24.06 4.30 -10.74
N VAL A 671 24.14 5.62 -10.85
CA VAL A 671 22.94 6.47 -11.02
C VAL A 671 22.20 6.02 -12.27
N PRO A 672 20.88 5.77 -12.17
CA PRO A 672 20.11 5.29 -13.30
C PRO A 672 19.89 6.38 -14.35
N ALA A 673 20.04 6.01 -15.62
CA ALA A 673 19.58 6.78 -16.75
C ALA A 673 18.07 6.56 -16.97
N PRO A 674 17.34 7.54 -17.54
CA PRO A 674 15.95 7.35 -17.94
C PRO A 674 15.77 6.11 -18.82
N LEU A 675 14.64 5.42 -18.61
CA LEU A 675 14.33 4.23 -19.39
C LEU A 675 14.08 4.61 -20.86
N ARG A 676 14.53 3.76 -21.78
CA ARG A 676 14.28 3.96 -23.19
C ARG A 676 12.80 3.71 -23.48
N ALA A 677 12.18 4.67 -24.15
CA ALA A 677 10.84 4.52 -24.70
C ALA A 677 10.91 4.74 -26.22
N VAL A 678 10.22 3.90 -26.97
CA VAL A 678 10.08 3.99 -28.43
C VAL A 678 8.62 4.11 -28.80
N ASP A 679 8.34 4.57 -30.02
CA ASP A 679 6.96 4.61 -30.51
C ASP A 679 6.44 3.19 -30.71
N ARG A 680 5.19 2.99 -30.31
CA ARG A 680 4.46 1.72 -30.43
C ARG A 680 3.88 1.63 -31.84
N ALA A 681 3.80 0.40 -32.37
CA ALA A 681 3.03 0.16 -33.58
C ALA A 681 1.55 0.48 -33.34
N ASP A 682 0.93 1.14 -34.32
CA ASP A 682 -0.50 1.46 -34.26
C ASP A 682 -1.35 0.21 -34.42
N VAL A 683 -2.47 0.16 -33.70
CA VAL A 683 -3.46 -0.89 -33.86
C VAL A 683 -4.07 -0.78 -35.27
N PRO A 684 -4.12 -1.87 -36.06
CA PRO A 684 -4.69 -1.80 -37.41
C PRO A 684 -6.15 -1.30 -37.40
N ALA A 685 -6.55 -0.50 -38.40
CA ALA A 685 -7.90 0.05 -38.52
C ALA A 685 -8.99 -1.03 -38.50
N PHE A 686 -8.68 -2.23 -39.00
CA PHE A 686 -9.54 -3.41 -38.88
C PHE A 686 -9.99 -3.69 -37.44
N VAL A 687 -9.08 -3.51 -36.48
CA VAL A 687 -9.36 -3.67 -35.06
C VAL A 687 -9.88 -2.36 -34.47
N ALA A 688 -9.16 -1.25 -34.66
CA ALA A 688 -9.42 0.03 -34.02
C ALA A 688 -10.83 0.58 -34.31
N ASP A 689 -11.30 0.49 -35.56
CA ASP A 689 -12.62 1.00 -35.96
C ASP A 689 -13.75 -0.01 -35.72
N GLY A 690 -13.43 -1.19 -35.16
CA GLY A 690 -14.41 -2.24 -34.87
C GLY A 690 -14.86 -3.07 -36.08
N THR A 691 -14.17 -2.97 -37.22
CA THR A 691 -14.48 -3.75 -38.44
C THR A 691 -14.48 -5.26 -38.19
N TRP A 692 -13.60 -5.74 -37.30
CA TRP A 692 -13.51 -7.14 -36.88
C TRP A 692 -14.84 -7.74 -36.39
N LYS A 693 -15.75 -6.93 -35.83
CA LYS A 693 -17.05 -7.39 -35.30
C LYS A 693 -17.94 -8.04 -36.35
N ARG A 694 -17.69 -7.77 -37.64
CA ARG A 694 -18.42 -8.40 -38.76
C ARG A 694 -17.98 -9.84 -39.03
N TYR A 695 -16.80 -10.22 -38.55
CA TYR A 695 -16.13 -11.49 -38.86
C TYR A 695 -15.95 -12.41 -37.65
N VAL A 696 -16.29 -11.93 -36.44
CA VAL A 696 -16.18 -12.71 -35.20
C VAL A 696 -17.54 -12.73 -34.52
N GLY A 697 -18.21 -13.88 -34.60
CA GLY A 697 -19.48 -14.13 -33.94
C GLY A 697 -19.34 -14.53 -32.46
N PRO A 698 -20.47 -14.68 -31.75
CA PRO A 698 -20.47 -15.18 -30.37
C PRO A 698 -19.84 -16.58 -30.29
N GLY A 699 -18.81 -16.73 -29.45
CA GLY A 699 -18.11 -18.00 -29.28
C GLY A 699 -16.94 -18.22 -30.24
N GLU A 700 -16.79 -17.38 -31.26
CA GLU A 700 -15.66 -17.42 -32.20
C GLU A 700 -14.46 -16.61 -31.67
N SER A 701 -13.28 -16.89 -32.23
CA SER A 701 -12.04 -16.16 -31.94
C SER A 701 -11.53 -15.40 -33.16
N LEU A 702 -10.79 -14.32 -32.88
CA LEU A 702 -9.92 -13.67 -33.85
C LEU A 702 -8.56 -14.37 -33.75
N VAL A 703 -8.03 -14.88 -34.85
CA VAL A 703 -6.76 -15.62 -34.87
C VAL A 703 -5.69 -14.79 -35.58
N PRO A 704 -4.78 -14.14 -34.85
CA PRO A 704 -3.61 -13.53 -35.44
C PRO A 704 -2.74 -14.57 -36.15
N VAL A 705 -2.12 -14.17 -37.25
CA VAL A 705 -1.19 -14.98 -38.03
C VAL A 705 0.22 -14.37 -37.91
N PRO A 706 1.18 -15.06 -37.26
CA PRO A 706 0.99 -16.23 -36.40
C PRO A 706 0.26 -15.88 -35.08
N LEU A 707 -0.09 -16.91 -34.33
CA LEU A 707 -0.71 -16.75 -33.01
C LEU A 707 0.22 -15.96 -32.07
N PRO A 708 -0.34 -15.18 -31.12
CA PRO A 708 0.47 -14.46 -30.16
C PRO A 708 1.24 -15.40 -29.23
N ASP A 709 2.49 -15.02 -28.93
CA ASP A 709 3.40 -15.74 -28.04
C ASP A 709 4.27 -14.73 -27.26
N PRO A 710 5.12 -15.16 -26.29
CA PRO A 710 6.00 -14.24 -25.55
C PRO A 710 6.94 -13.41 -26.43
N GLY A 711 7.32 -13.92 -27.60
CA GLY A 711 8.15 -13.21 -28.57
C GLY A 711 7.37 -12.16 -29.38
N ASN A 712 6.07 -12.37 -29.57
CA ASN A 712 5.16 -11.39 -30.14
C ASN A 712 3.75 -11.41 -29.50
N ALA A 713 3.50 -10.47 -28.58
CA ALA A 713 2.22 -10.32 -27.90
C ALA A 713 1.44 -9.05 -28.33
N GLU A 714 1.74 -8.50 -29.51
CA GLU A 714 1.09 -7.27 -30.02
C GLU A 714 -0.43 -7.39 -30.12
N ALA A 715 -0.95 -8.58 -30.42
CA ALA A 715 -2.40 -8.80 -30.50
C ALA A 715 -3.13 -8.60 -29.15
N LEU A 716 -2.41 -8.67 -28.01
CA LEU A 716 -2.99 -8.30 -26.73
C LEU A 716 -3.31 -6.81 -26.67
N HIS A 717 -2.49 -5.97 -27.32
CA HIS A 717 -2.79 -4.54 -27.48
C HIS A 717 -4.02 -4.32 -28.36
N TRP A 718 -4.13 -5.06 -29.47
CA TRP A 718 -5.32 -5.02 -30.32
C TRP A 718 -6.57 -5.35 -29.51
N GLN A 719 -6.48 -6.36 -28.64
CA GLN A 719 -7.58 -6.78 -27.79
C GLN A 719 -7.92 -5.74 -26.71
N THR A 720 -6.92 -5.07 -26.10
CA THR A 720 -7.19 -3.99 -25.12
C THR A 720 -7.81 -2.76 -25.78
N GLU A 721 -7.35 -2.38 -26.98
CA GLU A 721 -7.92 -1.27 -27.76
C GLU A 721 -9.36 -1.56 -28.19
N ALA A 722 -9.66 -2.81 -28.56
CA ALA A 722 -11.01 -3.26 -28.87
C ALA A 722 -11.92 -3.46 -27.64
N GLY A 723 -11.48 -3.05 -26.44
CA GLY A 723 -12.24 -3.19 -25.19
C GLY A 723 -12.49 -4.64 -24.78
N LEU A 724 -11.53 -5.53 -25.07
CA LEU A 724 -11.58 -6.98 -24.83
C LEU A 724 -12.72 -7.70 -25.59
N GLY A 725 -13.15 -7.15 -26.74
CA GLY A 725 -14.34 -7.61 -27.45
C GLY A 725 -14.25 -8.96 -28.17
N PHE A 726 -13.05 -9.50 -28.42
CA PHE A 726 -12.85 -10.81 -29.07
C PHE A 726 -11.92 -11.68 -28.23
N ARG A 727 -11.83 -12.98 -28.54
CA ARG A 727 -10.92 -13.93 -27.89
C ARG A 727 -9.73 -14.26 -28.78
N LEU A 728 -8.59 -14.59 -28.17
CA LEU A 728 -7.34 -14.95 -28.83
C LEU A 728 -6.96 -16.40 -28.48
N PRO A 729 -6.64 -17.26 -29.46
CA PRO A 729 -6.18 -18.62 -29.17
C PRO A 729 -4.77 -18.73 -28.61
N GLY A 730 -3.91 -17.75 -28.91
CA GLY A 730 -2.57 -17.60 -28.30
C GLY A 730 -2.57 -16.57 -27.18
N GLY A 731 -1.38 -16.13 -26.78
CA GLY A 731 -1.18 -15.10 -25.76
C GLY A 731 0.20 -15.17 -25.12
N TYR A 732 0.45 -14.26 -24.17
CA TYR A 732 1.68 -14.25 -23.39
C TYR A 732 1.37 -14.63 -21.92
N PHE A 733 1.39 -15.93 -21.63
CA PHE A 733 1.12 -16.46 -20.30
C PHE A 733 1.84 -17.79 -20.09
N ASN A 734 1.93 -18.25 -18.85
CA ASN A 734 2.33 -19.61 -18.51
C ASN A 734 1.10 -20.53 -18.49
N GLY A 735 1.17 -21.63 -19.24
CA GLY A 735 0.11 -22.63 -19.34
C GLY A 735 0.64 -24.06 -19.25
N PRO A 736 -0.20 -25.06 -18.95
CA PRO A 736 0.23 -26.44 -18.85
C PRO A 736 0.46 -27.09 -20.22
N TYR A 737 1.42 -28.01 -20.26
CA TYR A 737 1.72 -28.83 -21.42
C TYR A 737 1.96 -30.29 -21.04
N GLY A 738 1.44 -31.20 -21.88
CA GLY A 738 1.59 -32.63 -21.73
C GLY A 738 0.83 -33.23 -20.53
N PRO A 739 0.88 -34.56 -20.37
CA PRO A 739 0.14 -35.28 -19.31
C PRO A 739 0.64 -34.94 -17.90
N ASP A 740 1.88 -34.45 -17.76
CA ASP A 740 2.47 -34.08 -16.48
C ASP A 740 2.12 -32.65 -16.05
N HIS A 741 1.47 -31.86 -16.92
CA HIS A 741 1.15 -30.44 -16.70
C HIS A 741 2.39 -29.61 -16.35
N VAL A 742 3.44 -29.75 -17.16
CA VAL A 742 4.63 -28.89 -17.06
C VAL A 742 4.26 -27.51 -17.60
N GLY A 743 4.65 -26.45 -16.89
CA GLY A 743 4.41 -25.07 -17.30
C GLY A 743 5.32 -24.68 -18.46
N ILE A 744 4.71 -24.16 -19.52
CA ILE A 744 5.38 -23.61 -20.69
C ILE A 744 4.94 -22.16 -20.90
N TYR A 745 5.76 -21.40 -21.64
CA TYR A 745 5.38 -20.06 -22.08
C TYR A 745 4.52 -20.12 -23.34
N GLY A 746 3.29 -19.62 -23.25
CA GLY A 746 2.28 -19.56 -24.30
C GLY A 746 1.23 -20.68 -24.21
N ALA A 747 0.35 -20.73 -25.22
CA ALA A 747 -0.62 -21.80 -25.38
C ALA A 747 0.03 -23.13 -25.76
N SER A 748 -0.64 -24.24 -25.49
CA SER A 748 -0.18 -25.57 -25.91
C SER A 748 0.10 -25.60 -27.42
N PRO A 749 1.32 -25.96 -27.86
CA PRO A 749 1.70 -25.95 -29.27
C PRO A 749 0.78 -26.84 -30.11
N ARG A 750 0.38 -26.34 -31.28
CA ARG A 750 -0.36 -27.08 -32.30
C ARG A 750 0.42 -27.06 -33.61
N TRP A 751 0.17 -28.02 -34.48
CA TRP A 751 0.88 -28.16 -35.74
C TRP A 751 0.81 -26.88 -36.58
N THR A 752 -0.39 -26.31 -36.72
CA THR A 752 -0.60 -25.10 -37.51
C THR A 752 0.03 -23.86 -36.86
N SER A 753 -0.03 -23.73 -35.52
CA SER A 753 0.60 -22.59 -34.84
C SER A 753 2.13 -22.66 -34.90
N ASN A 754 2.72 -23.84 -34.75
CA ASN A 754 4.16 -24.05 -34.92
C ASN A 754 4.60 -23.74 -36.35
N LEU A 755 3.88 -24.24 -37.36
CA LEU A 755 4.15 -23.94 -38.77
C LEU A 755 4.21 -22.43 -39.04
N LEU A 756 3.18 -21.69 -38.61
CA LEU A 756 3.12 -20.24 -38.83
C LEU A 756 4.21 -19.49 -38.06
N ARG A 757 4.52 -19.92 -36.82
CA ARG A 757 5.62 -19.35 -36.02
C ARG A 757 6.98 -19.59 -36.70
N ASP A 758 7.22 -20.80 -37.17
CA ASP A 758 8.48 -21.17 -37.81
C ASP A 758 8.67 -20.41 -39.12
N ILE A 759 7.60 -20.20 -39.91
CA ILE A 759 7.64 -19.35 -41.12
C ILE A 759 7.96 -17.90 -40.76
N ARG A 760 7.35 -17.34 -39.70
CA ARG A 760 7.65 -15.95 -39.28
C ARG A 760 9.14 -15.76 -39.04
N TYR A 761 9.80 -16.68 -38.33
CA TYR A 761 11.21 -16.53 -37.97
C TYR A 761 12.18 -17.01 -39.05
N SER A 762 11.83 -18.06 -39.82
CA SER A 762 12.72 -18.63 -40.85
C SER A 762 12.53 -18.04 -42.25
N GLY A 763 11.36 -17.45 -42.53
CA GLY A 763 10.95 -17.03 -43.87
C GLY A 763 10.72 -18.18 -44.85
N ARG A 764 10.70 -19.45 -44.38
CA ARG A 764 10.58 -20.65 -45.23
C ARG A 764 9.30 -21.41 -44.91
N ALA A 765 8.49 -21.66 -45.93
CA ALA A 765 7.32 -22.52 -45.83
C ALA A 765 7.64 -23.91 -46.41
N PRO A 766 7.22 -25.01 -45.75
CA PRO A 766 7.22 -26.33 -46.37
C PRO A 766 6.16 -26.40 -47.48
N GLU A 767 6.21 -27.46 -48.29
CA GLU A 767 5.15 -27.75 -49.24
C GLU A 767 3.83 -28.04 -48.50
N ILE A 768 2.78 -27.29 -48.84
CA ILE A 768 1.47 -27.41 -48.20
C ILE A 768 0.66 -28.52 -48.86
N THR A 769 0.83 -29.74 -48.32
CA THR A 769 0.11 -30.95 -48.72
C THR A 769 -1.32 -30.97 -48.18
N GLU A 770 -2.15 -31.91 -48.66
CA GLU A 770 -3.51 -32.10 -48.15
C GLU A 770 -3.53 -32.47 -46.65
N ALA A 771 -2.49 -33.15 -46.15
CA ALA A 771 -2.34 -33.44 -44.73
C ALA A 771 -2.21 -32.16 -43.90
N TRP A 772 -1.45 -31.17 -44.38
CA TRP A 772 -1.35 -29.85 -43.75
C TRP A 772 -2.69 -29.11 -43.75
N ARG A 773 -3.44 -29.14 -44.85
CA ARG A 773 -4.78 -28.53 -44.93
C ARG A 773 -5.75 -29.19 -43.96
N ALA A 774 -5.78 -30.52 -43.90
CA ALA A 774 -6.63 -31.27 -42.98
C ALA A 774 -6.27 -30.97 -41.51
N GLN A 775 -4.98 -30.88 -41.18
CA GLN A 775 -4.52 -30.50 -39.85
C GLN A 775 -4.89 -29.05 -39.50
N ALA A 776 -4.74 -28.10 -40.43
CA ALA A 776 -5.15 -26.72 -40.23
C ALA A 776 -6.65 -26.57 -39.99
N ARG A 777 -7.50 -27.30 -40.73
CA ARG A 777 -8.95 -27.34 -40.45
C ARG A 777 -9.26 -27.79 -39.02
N ARG A 778 -8.56 -28.81 -38.50
CA ARG A 778 -8.72 -29.27 -37.11
C ARG A 778 -8.29 -28.19 -36.10
N ASP A 779 -7.18 -27.52 -36.34
CA ASP A 779 -6.70 -26.47 -35.45
C ASP A 779 -7.60 -25.22 -35.49
N PHE A 780 -8.08 -24.80 -36.68
CA PHE A 780 -9.04 -23.71 -36.84
C PHE A 780 -10.40 -24.02 -36.16
N ALA A 781 -10.88 -25.26 -36.27
CA ALA A 781 -12.08 -25.70 -35.57
C ALA A 781 -11.88 -25.67 -34.05
N TYR A 782 -10.75 -26.16 -33.55
CA TYR A 782 -10.44 -26.12 -32.13
C TYR A 782 -10.33 -24.69 -31.58
N TRP A 783 -9.74 -23.76 -32.35
CA TRP A 783 -9.70 -22.35 -31.98
C TRP A 783 -11.05 -21.63 -32.10
N HIS A 784 -12.07 -22.30 -32.64
CA HIS A 784 -13.31 -21.67 -33.11
C HIS A 784 -13.02 -20.40 -33.94
N ALA A 785 -12.10 -20.53 -34.89
CA ALA A 785 -11.61 -19.40 -35.66
C ALA A 785 -12.74 -18.78 -36.51
N GLY A 786 -13.16 -17.56 -36.19
CA GLY A 786 -14.09 -16.79 -37.02
C GLY A 786 -13.36 -16.08 -38.16
N VAL A 787 -12.16 -15.55 -37.87
CA VAL A 787 -11.30 -14.89 -38.86
C VAL A 787 -9.83 -15.08 -38.54
N LEU A 788 -9.02 -15.32 -39.58
CA LEU A 788 -7.57 -15.24 -39.51
C LEU A 788 -7.12 -13.83 -39.91
N VAL A 789 -6.18 -13.24 -39.17
CA VAL A 789 -5.74 -11.85 -39.38
C VAL A 789 -4.21 -11.77 -39.44
N LEU A 790 -3.68 -11.29 -40.55
CA LEU A 790 -2.25 -11.05 -40.75
C LEU A 790 -2.00 -9.55 -40.91
N ALA A 791 -1.38 -8.94 -39.90
CA ALA A 791 -0.88 -7.58 -39.98
C ALA A 791 0.49 -7.52 -40.68
N PRO A 792 0.87 -6.38 -41.28
CA PRO A 792 2.19 -6.18 -41.87
C PRO A 792 3.30 -6.48 -40.89
N GLN A 793 4.21 -7.36 -41.29
CA GLN A 793 5.34 -7.79 -40.46
C GLN A 793 6.41 -8.47 -41.31
N GLN A 794 7.55 -8.79 -40.71
CA GLN A 794 8.58 -9.56 -41.38
C GLN A 794 8.04 -10.90 -41.88
N ASN A 795 8.36 -11.25 -43.13
CA ASN A 795 7.94 -12.48 -43.80
C ASN A 795 6.42 -12.64 -44.00
N ASP A 796 5.65 -11.55 -43.92
CA ASP A 796 4.20 -11.54 -44.14
C ASP A 796 3.78 -12.09 -45.52
N GLY A 797 4.55 -11.85 -46.58
CA GLY A 797 4.28 -12.40 -47.91
C GLY A 797 4.26 -13.93 -47.95
N VAL A 798 5.21 -14.58 -47.26
CA VAL A 798 5.29 -16.04 -47.16
C VAL A 798 4.19 -16.58 -46.25
N LEU A 799 3.91 -15.89 -45.14
CA LEU A 799 2.78 -16.21 -44.26
C LEU A 799 1.46 -16.16 -45.02
N ARG A 800 1.22 -15.08 -45.78
CA ARG A 800 0.01 -14.90 -46.60
C ARG A 800 -0.15 -16.04 -47.60
N ALA A 801 0.89 -16.32 -48.39
CA ALA A 801 0.84 -17.39 -49.39
C ALA A 801 0.61 -18.78 -48.76
N THR A 802 1.15 -19.01 -47.55
CA THR A 802 0.92 -20.24 -46.80
C THR A 802 -0.53 -20.33 -46.33
N VAL A 803 -1.08 -19.27 -45.73
CA VAL A 803 -2.46 -19.25 -45.26
C VAL A 803 -3.45 -19.37 -46.43
N ASP A 804 -3.18 -18.74 -47.57
CA ASP A 804 -3.96 -18.91 -48.81
C ASP A 804 -4.08 -20.40 -49.19
N GLN A 805 -2.97 -21.15 -49.12
CA GLN A 805 -2.93 -22.59 -49.40
C GLN A 805 -3.59 -23.46 -48.32
N LEU A 806 -3.47 -23.08 -47.04
CA LEU A 806 -4.08 -23.79 -45.92
C LEU A 806 -5.61 -23.64 -45.91
N VAL A 807 -6.10 -22.43 -46.17
CA VAL A 807 -7.54 -22.11 -46.22
C VAL A 807 -8.15 -22.54 -47.56
N GLY A 808 -7.37 -22.51 -48.64
CA GLY A 808 -7.83 -22.80 -50.01
C GLY A 808 -8.49 -21.61 -50.71
N LYS A 809 -8.29 -20.38 -50.20
CA LYS A 809 -8.74 -19.13 -50.82
C LYS A 809 -7.78 -18.00 -50.52
N ALA A 810 -7.69 -17.05 -51.44
CA ALA A 810 -6.88 -15.84 -51.25
C ALA A 810 -7.45 -14.96 -50.13
N GLY A 811 -6.57 -14.42 -49.29
CA GLY A 811 -6.93 -13.43 -48.27
C GLY A 811 -7.35 -12.10 -48.89
N THR A 812 -8.20 -11.35 -48.18
CA THR A 812 -8.63 -10.01 -48.59
C THR A 812 -7.95 -8.94 -47.76
N TRP A 813 -7.52 -7.85 -48.39
CA TRP A 813 -6.93 -6.71 -47.68
C TRP A 813 -8.04 -5.80 -47.15
N THR A 814 -8.18 -5.69 -45.83
CA THR A 814 -9.24 -4.91 -45.18
C THR A 814 -8.67 -4.18 -43.96
N GLY A 815 -8.83 -2.86 -43.88
CA GLY A 815 -8.46 -2.09 -42.68
C GLY A 815 -6.98 -2.21 -42.27
N GLY A 816 -6.08 -2.35 -43.25
CA GLY A 816 -4.62 -2.42 -43.01
C GLY A 816 -4.07 -3.82 -42.69
N VAL A 817 -4.89 -4.87 -42.83
CA VAL A 817 -4.48 -6.28 -42.60
C VAL A 817 -5.02 -7.19 -43.70
N TRP A 818 -4.38 -8.35 -43.87
CA TRP A 818 -4.96 -9.46 -44.64
C TRP A 818 -5.88 -10.28 -43.75
N ILE A 819 -7.07 -10.61 -44.26
CA ILE A 819 -8.05 -11.43 -43.53
C ILE A 819 -8.50 -12.65 -44.34
N TRP A 820 -8.81 -13.72 -43.62
CA TRP A 820 -9.51 -14.89 -44.15
C TRP A 820 -10.72 -15.18 -43.26
N ASP A 821 -11.91 -14.89 -43.79
CA ASP A 821 -13.18 -15.14 -43.10
C ASP A 821 -13.49 -16.64 -43.07
N LEU A 822 -13.58 -17.24 -41.88
CA LEU A 822 -13.87 -18.65 -41.66
C LEU A 822 -15.29 -18.87 -41.11
N SER A 823 -16.02 -17.80 -40.77
CA SER A 823 -17.36 -17.86 -40.15
C SER A 823 -18.40 -18.57 -41.03
N ASN A 824 -18.26 -18.50 -42.35
CA ASN A 824 -19.12 -19.20 -43.32
C ASN A 824 -18.71 -20.67 -43.57
N VAL A 825 -17.49 -21.06 -43.24
CA VAL A 825 -16.98 -22.43 -43.48
C VAL A 825 -17.39 -23.38 -42.35
N GLN A 826 -17.55 -22.88 -41.12
CA GLN A 826 -17.94 -23.69 -39.95
C GLN A 826 -19.46 -23.89 -39.80
N ARG A 827 -20.31 -23.07 -40.44
CA ARG A 827 -21.78 -23.22 -40.37
C ARG A 827 -22.36 -24.22 -41.37
N GLY A 828 -21.54 -24.75 -42.28
CA GLY A 828 -21.97 -25.61 -43.39
C GLY A 828 -21.44 -27.05 -43.34
N SER A 829 -20.94 -27.52 -42.20
CA SER A 829 -20.44 -28.90 -42.03
C SER A 829 -21.23 -29.67 -40.98
#